data_AF-A0A1V5ZWV6-F1
#
_entry.id   AF-A0A1V5ZWV6-F1
#
_cell.length_a   1.000
_cell.length_b   1.000
_cell.length_c   1.000
_cell.angle_alpha   90.00
_cell.angle_beta   90.00
_cell.angle_gamma   90.00
#
_symmetry.space_group_name_H-M   'P 1'
#
loop_
_entity.id
_entity.type
_entity.pdbx_description
1 polymer ?
#
loop_
_entity_poly.entity_id
_entity_poly.type
_entity_poly.pdbx_seq_one_letter_code
_entity_poly.pdbx_strand_id
1 'polypeptide(L)'
;MDKQSAKFDPEKIRELIGLNLDARQYFFTKADENWLDWLWNNGLLDVIKQKVDDPTRYGYRTTPELNYLVRIAEKKAKEVVDIMLSVSIPKDNFNPEIVDQFLRICSSLPAEQLARIVPKIRDDGWVRLMSVFNQWGFDYKKIFQTLAAAKDYENILVLAEAVLTVRAKEETKPTSRDYPSDNPFYFTDLSYTKVFEYLVAVGDQYLEKALEITTRTMAAIVRLGEDAEKNEVFPIHDPFYLFDVDFFSLELGDEKHYSDQENVKDLVVTIKALSQRLIGNNCDKSELVREVYKKYIQTLPESRLMWRLRLFVLSLCPVAFQAELQASFFKLFEVMEDGKHYYEIESGTEYKKALKQSFNVLNFDYQREYVSNVFKHFGQSREDKKEEQWYRRDGWQILSSIYDSLTSEEKEDCEKIFGKKCDPTFEPEPSIGKIVSGFVKPRAAVSQEEFSKLSIADIAKKLRNDWKPEALSKENTSDDFLNPLNAKGVEEQLRVDIAKRLQDYIQNASLFFERDVLDEHYTYSFFRGIQEAIRADKTKAADIQWDKLIEVFIAIKDSGIAKAFNHKIREREKFDAWLLSWTGVHSVMTDVLQELLSENDGKILIDFSKYRSQLFEILSYLLVYPDPEPQDEELGTATIKTHSPGDKEENYVSDPFTMAINSVRGRAFQAFVLFVYQDGKQFSKDDKIKISVDIKELYERVLKKEDTRALMFMFGYYLPSFYFRDRDWIHGLLTQIFPEEATKKHLYLAAWEGYLANNLYEEIFFDQEFQKLYERGLSLTGNEDSKRKYFKELKEGIAVHLALAFVVYHEKFGFDHSLFKKFWKRDVERQSKFISFIGRMFISGDDDRVNEQLKKDPAIKKRLTEFWEWLLKNYDDPKLFVAFGFWMNLEKKIFEPAWLAGQIKATLEKTKGVLEWDYALTKSINELAKAAPKDTLEIARLSLLEGDVRGGKMRMPFMYDEEWFGAIKTLYENAETKGDTYKLIDDLIREGGSTFWRLEEIIN
;
A
#
# COMPACT_ATOMS: atom_id res chain seq x y z
N MET A 1 -21.07 52.09 21.84
CA MET A 1 -21.71 51.36 22.97
C MET A 1 -23.21 51.43 22.77
N ASP A 2 -23.78 50.43 22.10
CA ASP A 2 -25.22 50.38 21.80
C ASP A 2 -26.00 49.61 22.88
N LYS A 3 -27.23 50.08 23.14
CA LYS A 3 -28.05 49.85 24.35
C LYS A 3 -28.48 48.41 24.67
N GLN A 4 -28.04 47.38 23.94
CA GLN A 4 -28.41 45.98 24.21
C GLN A 4 -27.42 45.21 25.11
N SER A 5 -26.14 45.59 25.14
CA SER A 5 -25.09 44.84 25.86
C SER A 5 -25.05 45.06 27.38
N ALA A 6 -25.80 46.03 27.91
CA ALA A 6 -25.88 46.33 29.34
C ALA A 6 -26.84 45.43 30.14
N LYS A 7 -27.45 44.40 29.52
CA LYS A 7 -28.56 43.62 30.13
C LYS A 7 -28.22 42.19 30.55
N PHE A 8 -27.04 41.66 30.21
CA PHE A 8 -26.71 40.26 30.49
C PHE A 8 -25.60 40.19 31.55
N ASP A 9 -25.84 39.38 32.58
CA ASP A 9 -24.87 39.09 33.64
C ASP A 9 -23.84 38.09 33.10
N PRO A 10 -22.54 38.46 33.01
CA PRO A 10 -21.49 37.56 32.52
C PRO A 10 -21.40 36.26 33.29
N GLU A 11 -21.59 36.28 34.62
CA GLU A 11 -21.51 35.07 35.44
C GLU A 11 -22.67 34.13 35.13
N LYS A 12 -23.87 34.68 34.91
CA LYS A 12 -25.04 33.89 34.51
C LYS A 12 -24.89 33.28 33.12
N ILE A 13 -24.27 33.99 32.18
CA ILE A 13 -23.97 33.44 30.85
C ILE A 13 -22.90 32.35 30.97
N ARG A 14 -21.84 32.56 31.76
CA ARG A 14 -20.81 31.52 32.03
C ARG A 14 -21.43 30.28 32.66
N GLU A 15 -22.35 30.44 33.59
CA GLU A 15 -23.10 29.34 34.19
C GLU A 15 -23.87 28.58 33.11
N LEU A 16 -24.64 29.27 32.26
CA LEU A 16 -25.45 28.66 31.20
C LEU A 16 -24.61 27.94 30.13
N ILE A 17 -23.54 28.54 29.63
CA ILE A 17 -22.66 27.89 28.65
C ILE A 17 -21.75 26.84 29.28
N GLY A 18 -21.56 26.89 30.60
CA GLY A 18 -20.81 25.90 31.39
C GLY A 18 -21.64 24.68 31.78
N LEU A 19 -22.96 24.68 31.54
CA LEU A 19 -23.86 23.56 31.88
C LEU A 19 -23.45 22.25 31.19
N ASN A 20 -23.22 22.32 29.88
CA ASN A 20 -22.70 21.23 29.06
C ASN A 20 -22.21 21.79 27.70
N LEU A 21 -21.57 20.93 26.90
CA LEU A 21 -20.99 21.31 25.63
C LEU A 21 -22.04 21.80 24.61
N ASP A 22 -23.25 21.25 24.65
CA ASP A 22 -24.34 21.60 23.74
C ASP A 22 -24.90 23.00 24.03
N ALA A 23 -25.08 23.36 25.30
CA ALA A 23 -25.49 24.70 25.70
C ALA A 23 -24.47 25.74 25.21
N ARG A 24 -23.17 25.42 25.34
CA ARG A 24 -22.07 26.21 24.78
C ARG A 24 -22.17 26.32 23.26
N GLN A 25 -22.32 25.20 22.56
CA GLN A 25 -22.42 25.16 21.09
C GLN A 25 -23.63 25.94 20.58
N TYR A 26 -24.80 25.74 21.18
CA TYR A 26 -26.04 26.43 20.84
C TYR A 26 -25.88 27.95 21.02
N PHE A 27 -25.36 28.39 22.17
CA PHE A 27 -25.16 29.81 22.45
C PHE A 27 -24.29 30.49 21.38
N PHE A 28 -23.09 29.96 21.11
CA PHE A 28 -22.18 30.54 20.11
C PHE A 28 -22.68 30.40 18.67
N THR A 29 -23.55 29.43 18.39
CA THR A 29 -24.24 29.30 17.11
C THR A 29 -25.36 30.34 16.94
N LYS A 30 -25.98 30.81 18.02
CA LYS A 30 -27.05 31.82 17.98
C LYS A 30 -26.57 33.25 18.20
N ALA A 31 -25.48 33.45 18.93
CA ALA A 31 -24.88 34.76 19.16
C ALA A 31 -24.55 35.44 17.82
N ASP A 32 -24.91 36.71 17.66
CA ASP A 32 -24.66 37.49 16.45
C ASP A 32 -23.45 38.43 16.62
N GLU A 33 -23.18 39.28 15.64
CA GLU A 33 -22.07 40.25 15.65
C GLU A 33 -22.15 41.30 16.77
N ASN A 34 -23.34 41.54 17.35
CA ASN A 34 -23.51 42.52 18.43
C ASN A 34 -22.94 42.02 19.76
N TRP A 35 -22.73 40.71 19.88
CA TRP A 35 -22.17 40.09 21.07
C TRP A 35 -20.64 40.17 21.15
N LEU A 36 -19.94 40.40 20.03
CA LEU A 36 -18.48 40.23 19.93
C LEU A 36 -17.70 40.99 21.01
N ASP A 37 -17.89 42.30 21.10
CA ASP A 37 -17.17 43.16 22.07
C ASP A 37 -17.50 42.77 23.50
N TRP A 38 -18.76 42.42 23.78
CA TRP A 38 -19.19 42.03 25.10
C TRP A 38 -18.61 40.67 25.51
N LEU A 39 -18.63 39.68 24.61
CA LEU A 39 -18.05 38.35 24.84
C LEU A 39 -16.54 38.45 25.08
N TRP A 40 -15.85 39.26 24.29
CA TRP A 40 -14.42 39.50 24.43
C TRP A 40 -14.07 40.18 25.76
N ASN A 41 -14.72 41.32 26.06
CA ASN A 41 -14.43 42.10 27.27
C ASN A 41 -14.77 41.36 28.57
N ASN A 42 -15.62 40.33 28.50
CA ASN A 42 -15.98 39.49 29.64
C ASN A 42 -15.24 38.13 29.65
N GLY A 43 -14.21 37.94 28.81
CA GLY A 43 -13.39 36.72 28.84
C GLY A 43 -14.10 35.44 28.36
N LEU A 44 -15.28 35.56 27.73
CA LEU A 44 -16.06 34.42 27.24
C LEU A 44 -15.46 33.79 25.97
N LEU A 45 -14.43 34.42 25.39
CA LEU A 45 -13.65 33.90 24.26
C LEU A 45 -12.24 33.47 24.69
N ASP A 46 -11.91 33.46 25.99
CA ASP A 46 -10.53 33.19 26.48
C ASP A 46 -10.02 31.79 26.15
N VAL A 47 -10.87 30.87 25.69
CA VAL A 47 -10.47 29.56 25.17
C VAL A 47 -9.44 29.68 24.03
N ILE A 48 -9.51 30.76 23.24
CA ILE A 48 -8.54 31.01 22.15
C ILE A 48 -7.15 31.42 22.66
N LYS A 49 -6.97 31.57 23.98
CA LYS A 49 -5.67 31.85 24.62
C LYS A 49 -5.04 30.58 25.21
N GLN A 50 -5.76 29.45 25.20
CA GLN A 50 -5.35 28.23 25.88
C GLN A 50 -4.51 27.31 24.99
N LYS A 51 -3.45 26.77 25.58
CA LYS A 51 -2.64 25.68 25.01
C LYS A 51 -3.43 24.37 24.95
N VAL A 52 -3.14 23.53 23.97
CA VAL A 52 -3.60 22.13 23.92
C VAL A 52 -2.61 21.19 24.61
N ASP A 53 -3.10 20.08 25.18
CA ASP A 53 -2.28 19.06 25.84
C ASP A 53 -1.33 18.34 24.86
N ASP A 54 -1.83 18.02 23.65
CA ASP A 54 -1.06 17.39 22.57
C ASP A 54 -1.14 18.26 21.29
N PRO A 55 -0.07 19.00 20.95
CA PRO A 55 -0.04 19.86 19.76
C PRO A 55 0.13 19.11 18.44
N THR A 56 0.32 17.78 18.47
CA THR A 56 0.55 16.96 17.26
C THR A 56 -0.73 16.40 16.66
N ARG A 57 -1.88 16.61 17.32
CA ARG A 57 -3.19 16.12 16.89
C ARG A 57 -4.23 17.22 17.01
N TYR A 58 -5.23 17.19 16.13
CA TYR A 58 -6.47 17.89 16.39
C TYR A 58 -7.18 17.19 17.55
N GLY A 59 -7.63 17.96 18.53
CA GLY A 59 -8.40 17.42 19.64
C GLY A 59 -9.80 17.00 19.19
N TYR A 60 -10.27 17.50 18.03
CA TYR A 60 -11.67 17.46 17.59
C TYR A 60 -12.61 17.89 18.72
N ARG A 61 -12.10 18.73 19.64
CA ARG A 61 -12.86 19.27 20.77
C ARG A 61 -13.48 20.58 20.32
N THR A 62 -14.70 20.47 19.80
CA THR A 62 -15.83 21.35 20.11
C THR A 62 -15.46 22.66 20.83
N THR A 63 -14.91 23.61 20.06
CA THR A 63 -14.68 25.00 20.50
C THR A 63 -15.62 25.94 19.72
N PRO A 64 -16.89 26.05 20.15
CA PRO A 64 -17.90 26.87 19.47
C PRO A 64 -17.48 28.34 19.27
N GLU A 65 -16.62 28.85 20.14
CA GLU A 65 -16.06 30.21 20.09
C GLU A 65 -15.30 30.48 18.79
N LEU A 66 -14.50 29.52 18.32
CA LEU A 66 -13.75 29.67 17.07
C LEU A 66 -14.70 29.71 15.87
N ASN A 67 -15.72 28.83 15.86
CA ASN A 67 -16.78 28.84 14.85
C ASN A 67 -17.57 30.15 14.85
N TYR A 68 -17.82 30.72 16.04
CA TYR A 68 -18.41 32.04 16.18
C TYR A 68 -17.53 33.11 15.54
N LEU A 69 -16.23 33.17 15.86
CA LEU A 69 -15.30 34.14 15.28
C LEU A 69 -15.22 34.04 13.75
N VAL A 70 -15.17 32.83 13.20
CA VAL A 70 -15.19 32.58 11.74
C VAL A 70 -16.42 33.21 11.09
N ARG A 71 -17.61 32.98 11.66
CA ARG A 71 -18.86 33.53 11.13
C ARG A 71 -18.95 35.05 11.27
N ILE A 72 -18.45 35.61 12.36
CA ILE A 72 -18.55 37.06 12.61
C ILE A 72 -17.50 37.86 11.81
N ALA A 73 -16.39 37.23 11.42
CA ALA A 73 -15.34 37.89 10.64
C ALA A 73 -15.85 38.53 9.33
N GLU A 74 -16.86 37.95 8.67
CA GLU A 74 -17.47 38.51 7.46
C GLU A 74 -18.13 39.88 7.69
N LYS A 75 -18.63 40.13 8.92
CA LYS A 75 -19.37 41.35 9.26
C LYS A 75 -18.55 42.35 10.08
N LYS A 76 -17.65 41.87 10.95
CA LYS A 76 -16.81 42.65 11.86
C LYS A 76 -15.34 42.27 11.75
N ALA A 77 -14.81 42.32 10.53
CA ALA A 77 -13.45 41.91 10.20
C ALA A 77 -12.39 42.62 11.07
N LYS A 78 -12.52 43.93 11.29
CA LYS A 78 -11.56 44.73 12.04
C LYS A 78 -11.47 44.29 13.50
N GLU A 79 -12.61 44.17 14.17
CA GLU A 79 -12.70 43.80 15.58
C GLU A 79 -12.23 42.36 15.80
N VAL A 80 -12.57 41.44 14.89
CA VAL A 80 -12.05 40.06 14.95
C VAL A 80 -10.54 40.03 14.78
N VAL A 81 -9.98 40.83 13.87
CA VAL A 81 -8.52 40.95 13.71
C VAL A 81 -7.85 41.57 14.93
N ASP A 82 -8.46 42.57 15.58
CA ASP A 82 -7.96 43.13 16.84
C ASP A 82 -7.86 42.06 17.93
N ILE A 83 -8.86 41.17 18.01
CA ILE A 83 -8.85 40.01 18.90
C ILE A 83 -7.70 39.06 18.52
N MET A 84 -7.61 38.64 17.26
CA MET A 84 -6.56 37.73 16.78
C MET A 84 -5.15 38.27 17.06
N LEU A 85 -4.91 39.57 16.85
CA LEU A 85 -3.63 40.23 17.12
C LEU A 85 -3.26 40.20 18.60
N SER A 86 -4.25 40.26 19.50
CA SER A 86 -4.02 40.24 20.95
C SER A 86 -3.66 38.85 21.50
N VAL A 87 -3.90 37.78 20.74
CA VAL A 87 -3.63 36.40 21.16
C VAL A 87 -2.18 36.05 20.86
N SER A 88 -1.41 35.66 21.86
CA SER A 88 -0.01 35.22 21.70
C SER A 88 0.05 33.71 21.38
N ILE A 89 0.69 33.34 20.27
CA ILE A 89 0.82 31.94 19.82
C ILE A 89 2.30 31.53 19.66
N PRO A 90 3.13 31.62 20.72
CA PRO A 90 4.46 31.00 20.70
C PRO A 90 4.35 29.48 20.78
N LYS A 91 5.46 28.77 20.51
CA LYS A 91 5.55 27.30 20.63
C LYS A 91 5.00 26.75 21.94
N ASP A 92 5.23 27.45 23.05
CA ASP A 92 4.81 27.01 24.38
C ASP A 92 3.30 27.14 24.62
N ASN A 93 2.60 27.95 23.82
CA ASN A 93 1.15 28.15 23.86
C ASN A 93 0.46 27.72 22.55
N PHE A 94 1.11 26.88 21.75
CA PHE A 94 0.60 26.48 20.44
C PHE A 94 -0.63 25.59 20.56
N ASN A 95 -1.65 25.90 19.77
CA ASN A 95 -2.84 25.08 19.58
C ASN A 95 -3.17 25.07 18.08
N PRO A 96 -3.10 23.90 17.41
CA PRO A 96 -3.29 23.81 15.97
C PRO A 96 -4.71 24.21 15.52
N GLU A 97 -5.74 23.96 16.33
CA GLU A 97 -7.13 24.33 16.00
C GLU A 97 -7.31 25.85 15.94
N ILE A 98 -6.61 26.60 16.80
CA ILE A 98 -6.67 28.05 16.83
C ILE A 98 -6.02 28.63 15.57
N VAL A 99 -4.82 28.16 15.24
CA VAL A 99 -4.09 28.64 14.05
C VAL A 99 -4.85 28.28 12.77
N ASP A 100 -5.40 27.08 12.68
CA ASP A 100 -6.23 26.64 11.55
C ASP A 100 -7.46 27.54 11.33
N GLN A 101 -8.25 27.79 12.39
CA GLN A 101 -9.43 28.65 12.27
C GLN A 101 -9.06 30.12 12.04
N PHE A 102 -7.93 30.59 12.58
CA PHE A 102 -7.41 31.93 12.28
C PHE A 102 -6.97 32.05 10.81
N LEU A 103 -6.32 31.03 10.24
CA LEU A 103 -5.99 31.00 8.81
C LEU A 103 -7.25 30.98 7.94
N ARG A 104 -8.28 30.24 8.34
CA ARG A 104 -9.59 30.23 7.68
C ARG A 104 -10.26 31.61 7.72
N ILE A 105 -10.17 32.33 8.84
CA ILE A 105 -10.63 33.73 8.93
C ILE A 105 -9.83 34.58 7.93
N CYS A 106 -8.49 34.51 7.99
CA CYS A 106 -7.61 35.27 7.10
C CYS A 106 -7.97 35.07 5.62
N SER A 107 -8.34 33.86 5.20
CA SER A 107 -8.69 33.57 3.81
C SER A 107 -9.97 34.24 3.30
N SER A 108 -10.71 34.94 4.18
CA SER A 108 -11.91 35.74 3.88
C SER A 108 -11.76 37.24 4.16
N LEU A 109 -10.65 37.68 4.76
CA LEU A 109 -10.46 39.08 5.17
C LEU A 109 -10.17 40.02 3.98
N PRO A 110 -10.59 41.29 4.05
CA PRO A 110 -10.18 42.31 3.09
C PRO A 110 -8.68 42.66 3.24
N ALA A 111 -8.06 43.14 2.17
CA ALA A 111 -6.62 43.42 2.11
C ALA A 111 -6.10 44.33 3.24
N GLU A 112 -6.86 45.37 3.62
CA GLU A 112 -6.49 46.28 4.73
C GLU A 112 -6.31 45.53 6.06
N GLN A 113 -7.16 44.54 6.34
CA GLN A 113 -7.06 43.76 7.57
C GLN A 113 -6.02 42.64 7.46
N LEU A 114 -5.83 42.08 6.25
CA LEU A 114 -4.73 41.14 5.97
C LEU A 114 -3.36 41.78 6.21
N ALA A 115 -3.15 43.02 5.77
CA ALA A 115 -1.91 43.77 5.99
C ALA A 115 -1.52 43.87 7.48
N ARG A 116 -2.51 43.84 8.38
CA ARG A 116 -2.28 43.90 9.83
C ARG A 116 -1.89 42.55 10.42
N ILE A 117 -2.45 41.45 9.91
CA ILE A 117 -2.27 40.10 10.47
C ILE A 117 -1.11 39.33 9.85
N VAL A 118 -0.75 39.60 8.60
CA VAL A 118 0.35 38.90 7.89
C VAL A 118 1.69 38.97 8.64
N PRO A 119 2.12 40.12 9.20
CA PRO A 119 3.32 40.17 10.03
C PRO A 119 3.28 39.19 11.21
N LYS A 120 2.11 39.03 11.84
CA LYS A 120 1.91 38.08 12.93
C LYS A 120 2.06 36.62 12.48
N ILE A 121 1.54 36.26 11.29
CA ILE A 121 1.69 34.90 10.73
C ILE A 121 3.19 34.54 10.60
N ARG A 122 4.01 35.49 10.15
CA ARG A 122 5.46 35.35 10.04
C ARG A 122 6.13 35.29 11.41
N ASP A 123 5.89 36.29 12.25
CA ASP A 123 6.65 36.50 13.49
C ASP A 123 6.35 35.43 14.55
N ASP A 124 5.09 34.95 14.62
CA ASP A 124 4.71 33.84 15.49
C ASP A 124 5.06 32.46 14.88
N GLY A 125 5.50 32.40 13.62
CA GLY A 125 5.96 31.18 12.97
C GLY A 125 4.86 30.14 12.69
N TRP A 126 3.65 30.57 12.31
CA TRP A 126 2.49 29.69 12.15
C TRP A 126 2.75 28.53 11.18
N VAL A 127 3.44 28.78 10.09
CA VAL A 127 3.79 27.76 9.07
C VAL A 127 4.65 26.64 9.67
N ARG A 128 5.63 26.99 10.51
CA ARG A 128 6.50 26.01 11.20
C ARG A 128 5.72 25.22 12.25
N LEU A 129 4.91 25.92 13.06
CA LEU A 129 4.11 25.28 14.11
C LEU A 129 3.11 24.28 13.52
N MET A 130 2.51 24.60 12.37
CA MET A 130 1.53 23.76 11.67
C MET A 130 2.15 22.69 10.76
N SER A 131 3.47 22.41 10.87
CA SER A 131 4.18 21.50 9.94
C SER A 131 3.62 20.07 9.83
N VAL A 132 2.94 19.57 10.87
CA VAL A 132 2.27 18.26 10.86
C VAL A 132 0.96 18.28 10.04
N PHE A 133 0.37 19.46 9.86
CA PHE A 133 -0.94 19.65 9.23
C PHE A 133 -0.87 20.37 7.87
N ASN A 134 0.28 20.94 7.51
CA ASN A 134 0.48 21.77 6.32
C ASN A 134 0.68 20.95 5.04
N GLN A 135 -0.38 20.26 4.60
CA GLN A 135 -0.32 19.46 3.37
C GLN A 135 -0.58 20.32 2.12
N TRP A 136 -1.71 21.06 2.05
CA TRP A 136 -2.25 21.63 0.79
C TRP A 136 -2.45 23.16 0.77
N GLY A 137 -2.00 23.94 1.75
CA GLY A 137 -1.82 25.41 1.63
C GLY A 137 -2.95 26.33 1.08
N PHE A 138 -4.21 25.89 0.94
CA PHE A 138 -5.24 26.65 0.18
C PHE A 138 -5.61 28.01 0.76
N ASP A 139 -5.63 28.12 2.09
CA ASP A 139 -5.95 29.40 2.74
C ASP A 139 -4.89 30.45 2.41
N TYR A 140 -3.61 30.06 2.35
CA TYR A 140 -2.53 30.95 1.93
C TYR A 140 -2.71 31.45 0.50
N LYS A 141 -3.14 30.60 -0.44
CA LYS A 141 -3.45 31.02 -1.81
C LYS A 141 -4.50 32.12 -1.86
N LYS A 142 -5.58 31.99 -1.09
CA LYS A 142 -6.62 33.02 -1.03
C LYS A 142 -6.10 34.32 -0.44
N ILE A 143 -5.25 34.24 0.61
CA ILE A 143 -4.61 35.42 1.21
C ILE A 143 -3.72 36.13 0.17
N PHE A 144 -2.84 35.40 -0.52
CA PHE A 144 -2.02 35.95 -1.59
C PHE A 144 -2.86 36.57 -2.71
N GLN A 145 -3.93 35.89 -3.14
CA GLN A 145 -4.83 36.40 -4.17
C GLN A 145 -5.46 37.75 -3.78
N THR A 146 -5.92 37.89 -2.54
CA THR A 146 -6.52 39.13 -2.04
C THR A 146 -5.50 40.27 -1.96
N LEU A 147 -4.29 40.00 -1.46
CA LEU A 147 -3.21 41.00 -1.41
C LEU A 147 -2.77 41.43 -2.82
N ALA A 148 -2.66 40.47 -3.74
CA ALA A 148 -2.28 40.74 -5.13
C ALA A 148 -3.34 41.58 -5.86
N ALA A 149 -4.63 41.29 -5.65
CA ALA A 149 -5.72 42.10 -6.20
C ALA A 149 -5.68 43.55 -5.70
N ALA A 150 -5.27 43.76 -4.44
CA ALA A 150 -5.07 45.08 -3.84
C ALA A 150 -3.72 45.73 -4.21
N LYS A 151 -2.83 45.03 -4.92
CA LYS A 151 -1.44 45.43 -5.22
C LYS A 151 -0.61 45.71 -3.96
N ASP A 152 -0.93 45.05 -2.85
CA ASP A 152 -0.18 45.14 -1.60
C ASP A 152 1.04 44.20 -1.64
N TYR A 153 2.03 44.57 -2.46
CA TYR A 153 3.22 43.74 -2.67
C TYR A 153 4.10 43.63 -1.42
N GLU A 154 4.07 44.63 -0.53
CA GLU A 154 4.83 44.59 0.72
C GLU A 154 4.37 43.41 1.60
N ASN A 155 3.06 43.24 1.78
CA ASN A 155 2.54 42.11 2.54
C ASN A 155 2.60 40.77 1.79
N ILE A 156 2.62 40.77 0.45
CA ILE A 156 2.95 39.54 -0.31
C ILE A 156 4.36 39.06 0.03
N LEU A 157 5.34 39.97 0.07
CA LEU A 157 6.72 39.61 0.43
C LEU A 157 6.81 39.10 1.86
N VAL A 158 6.14 39.75 2.82
CA VAL A 158 6.11 39.29 4.22
C VAL A 158 5.48 37.91 4.36
N LEU A 159 4.37 37.64 3.66
CA LEU A 159 3.73 36.32 3.69
C LEU A 159 4.59 35.25 3.01
N ALA A 160 5.27 35.59 1.92
CA ALA A 160 6.21 34.69 1.26
C ALA A 160 7.38 34.30 2.17
N GLU A 161 7.90 35.22 2.98
CA GLU A 161 8.92 34.89 4.01
C GLU A 161 8.41 33.85 5.00
N ALA A 162 7.13 33.90 5.40
CA ALA A 162 6.54 32.92 6.30
C ALA A 162 6.36 31.55 5.61
N VAL A 163 5.81 31.53 4.40
CA VAL A 163 5.49 30.29 3.66
C VAL A 163 6.75 29.55 3.20
N LEU A 164 7.79 30.28 2.79
CA LEU A 164 9.06 29.71 2.32
C LEU A 164 10.06 29.43 3.46
N THR A 165 9.60 29.32 4.71
CA THR A 165 10.48 28.98 5.84
C THR A 165 11.07 27.58 5.63
N VAL A 166 12.40 27.48 5.75
CA VAL A 166 13.16 26.24 5.58
C VAL A 166 13.35 25.53 6.93
N ARG A 167 13.32 24.20 6.93
CA ARG A 167 13.58 23.36 8.10
C ARG A 167 15.00 23.52 8.63
N ALA A 168 15.21 23.27 9.92
CA ALA A 168 16.55 23.23 10.49
C ALA A 168 17.26 21.91 10.14
N LYS A 169 18.60 21.90 10.07
CA LYS A 169 19.40 20.70 9.73
C LYS A 169 19.21 19.55 10.73
N GLU A 170 18.85 19.87 11.98
CA GLU A 170 18.56 18.89 13.03
C GLU A 170 17.18 18.22 12.83
N GLU A 171 16.25 18.90 12.16
CA GLU A 171 14.89 18.42 11.88
C GLU A 171 14.84 17.52 10.63
N THR A 172 15.90 17.49 9.82
CA THR A 172 16.02 16.68 8.59
C THR A 172 16.83 15.39 8.76
N LYS A 173 17.43 15.16 9.94
CA LYS A 173 18.20 13.93 10.21
C LYS A 173 17.29 12.73 10.53
N PRO A 174 17.62 11.52 10.04
CA PRO A 174 16.74 10.37 10.16
C PRO A 174 16.56 9.92 11.61
N THR A 175 15.32 9.90 12.09
CA THR A 175 14.92 9.12 13.26
C THR A 175 14.67 7.68 12.86
N SER A 176 15.75 6.93 12.59
CA SER A 176 15.87 5.46 12.49
C SER A 176 14.82 4.58 11.75
N ARG A 177 13.67 5.07 11.25
CA ARG A 177 12.59 4.22 10.71
C ARG A 177 11.61 4.87 9.73
N ASP A 178 11.70 6.18 9.48
CA ASP A 178 10.92 6.83 8.41
C ASP A 178 11.84 7.15 7.23
N TYR A 179 11.36 6.89 6.01
CA TYR A 179 11.98 7.49 4.82
C TYR A 179 12.05 9.00 5.09
N PRO A 180 13.22 9.65 4.88
CA PRO A 180 13.35 11.08 5.13
C PRO A 180 12.21 11.82 4.43
N SER A 181 11.57 12.76 5.13
CA SER A 181 10.90 13.82 4.38
C SER A 181 12.02 14.62 3.74
N ASP A 182 12.28 14.33 2.47
CA ASP A 182 13.23 15.07 1.64
C ASP A 182 12.71 16.50 1.37
N ASN A 183 11.64 16.97 2.03
CA ASN A 183 11.12 18.31 1.84
C ASN A 183 11.86 19.33 2.70
N PRO A 184 12.53 20.33 2.10
CA PRO A 184 13.21 21.37 2.88
C PRO A 184 12.23 22.37 3.52
N PHE A 185 10.96 22.37 3.13
CA PHE A 185 9.93 23.28 3.63
C PHE A 185 9.01 22.63 4.67
N TYR A 186 8.25 23.46 5.39
CA TYR A 186 7.22 23.00 6.32
C TYR A 186 5.86 22.70 5.65
N PHE A 187 5.73 22.96 4.35
CA PHE A 187 4.63 22.49 3.51
C PHE A 187 5.06 21.26 2.73
N THR A 188 4.21 20.24 2.67
CA THR A 188 4.44 19.09 1.78
C THR A 188 4.36 19.51 0.31
N ASP A 189 3.34 20.30 -0.06
CA ASP A 189 3.17 20.80 -1.42
C ASP A 189 2.93 22.31 -1.42
N LEU A 190 3.96 23.08 -1.83
CA LEU A 190 3.89 24.53 -1.91
C LEU A 190 3.09 25.03 -3.12
N SER A 191 2.87 24.21 -4.15
CA SER A 191 2.18 24.61 -5.39
C SER A 191 0.78 25.15 -5.08
N TYR A 192 0.10 24.57 -4.09
CA TYR A 192 -1.24 24.99 -3.70
C TYR A 192 -1.29 26.40 -3.11
N THR A 193 -0.19 26.91 -2.55
CA THR A 193 -0.11 28.29 -2.04
C THR A 193 0.02 29.32 -3.18
N LYS A 194 0.50 28.90 -4.36
CA LYS A 194 0.88 29.75 -5.49
C LYS A 194 1.90 30.85 -5.14
N VAL A 195 2.67 30.70 -4.06
CA VAL A 195 3.63 31.72 -3.58
C VAL A 195 4.62 32.14 -4.68
N PHE A 196 5.08 31.20 -5.50
CA PHE A 196 6.03 31.44 -6.58
C PHE A 196 5.44 32.31 -7.70
N GLU A 197 4.19 32.07 -8.11
CA GLU A 197 3.48 32.91 -9.10
C GLU A 197 3.38 34.36 -8.61
N TYR A 198 3.03 34.56 -7.34
CA TYR A 198 2.88 35.90 -6.78
C TYR A 198 4.21 36.63 -6.57
N LEU A 199 5.29 35.91 -6.26
CA LEU A 199 6.64 36.49 -6.18
C LEU A 199 7.14 36.95 -7.55
N VAL A 200 6.90 36.18 -8.62
CA VAL A 200 7.27 36.61 -9.99
C VAL A 200 6.42 37.79 -10.46
N ALA A 201 5.19 37.93 -9.97
CA ALA A 201 4.25 38.98 -10.40
C ALA A 201 4.36 40.33 -9.66
N VAL A 202 5.32 40.49 -8.72
CA VAL A 202 5.47 41.76 -7.99
C VAL A 202 5.87 42.93 -8.90
N GLY A 203 5.51 44.14 -8.48
CA GLY A 203 5.90 45.38 -9.17
C GLY A 203 7.41 45.63 -9.14
N ASP A 204 7.93 46.39 -10.10
CA ASP A 204 9.37 46.53 -10.33
C ASP A 204 10.18 47.02 -9.11
N GLN A 205 9.60 47.92 -8.30
CA GLN A 205 10.25 48.42 -7.08
C GLN A 205 10.45 47.35 -5.99
N TYR A 206 9.76 46.22 -6.09
CA TYR A 206 9.80 45.10 -5.14
C TYR A 206 10.61 43.90 -5.65
N LEU A 207 11.07 43.93 -6.91
CA LEU A 207 11.77 42.79 -7.52
C LEU A 207 13.05 42.42 -6.79
N GLU A 208 13.85 43.43 -6.40
CA GLU A 208 15.10 43.19 -5.69
C GLU A 208 14.83 42.47 -4.35
N LYS A 209 13.76 42.85 -3.64
CA LYS A 209 13.37 42.20 -2.39
C LYS A 209 12.82 40.79 -2.61
N ALA A 210 12.08 40.54 -3.68
CA ALA A 210 11.65 39.19 -4.05
C ALA A 210 12.86 38.28 -4.38
N LEU A 211 13.85 38.81 -5.09
CA LEU A 211 15.09 38.10 -5.39
C LEU A 211 15.90 37.81 -4.11
N GLU A 212 15.97 38.77 -3.19
CA GLU A 212 16.60 38.57 -1.88
C GLU A 212 15.93 37.42 -1.10
N ILE A 213 14.59 37.39 -1.02
CA ILE A 213 13.85 36.34 -0.31
C ILE A 213 14.13 34.97 -0.92
N THR A 214 14.03 34.85 -2.23
CA THR A 214 14.18 33.57 -2.94
C THR A 214 15.61 33.05 -2.90
N THR A 215 16.62 33.91 -3.10
CA THR A 215 18.04 33.52 -3.01
C THR A 215 18.46 33.19 -1.58
N ARG A 216 17.97 33.93 -0.57
CA ARG A 216 18.17 33.60 0.85
C ARG A 216 17.57 32.24 1.20
N THR A 217 16.36 31.96 0.71
CA THR A 217 15.69 30.67 0.89
C THR A 217 16.51 29.54 0.27
N MET A 218 16.92 29.70 -0.99
CA MET A 218 17.76 28.71 -1.68
C MET A 218 19.09 28.48 -0.94
N ALA A 219 19.73 29.54 -0.46
CA ALA A 219 20.96 29.43 0.32
C ALA A 219 20.76 28.69 1.65
N ALA A 220 19.58 28.78 2.27
CA ALA A 220 19.25 27.98 3.45
C ALA A 220 19.06 26.50 3.09
N ILE A 221 18.40 26.20 1.96
CA ILE A 221 18.20 24.84 1.46
C ILE A 221 19.55 24.17 1.16
N VAL A 222 20.43 24.81 0.39
CA VAL A 222 21.74 24.25 0.04
C VAL A 222 22.57 23.91 1.29
N ARG A 223 22.48 24.72 2.36
CA ARG A 223 23.19 24.48 3.63
C ARG A 223 22.65 23.28 4.44
N LEU A 224 21.50 22.72 4.06
CA LEU A 224 21.04 21.44 4.62
C LEU A 224 21.91 20.27 4.17
N GLY A 225 22.58 20.39 3.01
CA GLY A 225 23.51 19.41 2.48
C GLY A 225 24.68 19.10 3.42
N GLU A 226 25.30 17.94 3.22
CA GLU A 226 26.52 17.56 3.93
C GLU A 226 27.74 18.29 3.36
N ASP A 227 28.75 18.46 4.21
CA ASP A 227 30.04 19.01 3.77
C ASP A 227 30.74 17.97 2.91
N ALA A 228 31.24 18.39 1.75
CA ALA A 228 31.90 17.49 0.81
C ALA A 228 33.28 17.02 1.31
N GLU A 229 33.74 15.87 0.80
CA GLU A 229 35.09 15.38 1.10
C GLU A 229 36.18 16.31 0.50
N LYS A 230 37.41 16.25 1.03
CA LYS A 230 38.52 17.15 0.65
C LYS A 230 38.85 17.16 -0.86
N ASN A 231 38.46 16.13 -1.61
CA ASN A 231 38.83 15.96 -3.01
C ASN A 231 37.72 16.34 -4.01
N GLU A 232 36.56 16.80 -3.55
CA GLU A 232 35.46 17.19 -4.44
C GLU A 232 35.60 18.61 -4.99
N VAL A 233 34.84 18.93 -6.05
CA VAL A 233 34.91 20.24 -6.71
C VAL A 233 34.20 21.31 -5.89
N PHE A 234 33.05 20.98 -5.30
CA PHE A 234 32.25 21.89 -4.50
C PHE A 234 32.31 21.50 -3.01
N PRO A 235 32.32 22.48 -2.09
CA PRO A 235 32.44 22.23 -0.65
C PRO A 235 31.16 21.70 0.00
N ILE A 236 30.00 21.78 -0.67
CA ILE A 236 28.71 21.36 -0.15
C ILE A 236 28.04 20.43 -1.16
N HIS A 237 27.58 19.27 -0.70
CA HIS A 237 26.73 18.38 -1.49
C HIS A 237 25.33 18.96 -1.67
N ASP A 238 24.79 18.88 -2.88
CA ASP A 238 23.41 19.27 -3.12
C ASP A 238 22.45 18.32 -2.39
N PRO A 239 21.56 18.83 -1.52
CA PRO A 239 20.48 18.01 -0.97
C PRO A 239 19.46 17.63 -2.07
N PHE A 240 19.46 18.35 -3.21
CA PHE A 240 18.59 18.14 -4.37
C PHE A 240 19.36 18.37 -5.66
N TYR A 241 19.48 17.34 -6.50
CA TYR A 241 20.38 17.38 -7.65
C TYR A 241 19.80 18.03 -8.91
N LEU A 242 18.49 17.94 -9.12
CA LEU A 242 17.76 18.45 -10.30
C LEU A 242 18.47 18.15 -11.65
N PHE A 243 19.06 16.95 -11.83
CA PHE A 243 19.82 16.61 -13.05
C PHE A 243 18.96 16.34 -14.29
N ASP A 244 17.65 16.25 -14.09
CA ASP A 244 16.60 16.03 -15.07
C ASP A 244 16.00 17.32 -15.64
N VAL A 245 16.42 18.49 -15.12
CA VAL A 245 15.92 19.81 -15.57
C VAL A 245 16.98 20.62 -16.31
N ASP A 246 16.51 21.52 -17.18
CA ASP A 246 17.32 22.51 -17.91
C ASP A 246 16.91 23.92 -17.48
N PHE A 247 17.78 24.66 -16.79
CA PHE A 247 17.44 25.99 -16.26
C PHE A 247 17.10 27.00 -17.36
N PHE A 248 17.57 26.79 -18.59
CA PHE A 248 17.25 27.67 -19.72
C PHE A 248 15.79 27.53 -20.17
N SER A 249 15.22 26.33 -20.14
CA SER A 249 13.85 26.03 -20.58
C SER A 249 12.85 25.83 -19.44
N LEU A 250 13.31 25.80 -18.19
CA LEU A 250 12.45 25.60 -17.01
C LEU A 250 11.41 26.73 -16.85
N GLU A 251 10.14 26.38 -16.69
CA GLU A 251 9.03 27.30 -16.44
C GLU A 251 8.22 26.83 -15.22
N LEU A 252 7.39 27.72 -14.66
CA LEU A 252 6.51 27.36 -13.54
C LEU A 252 5.44 26.41 -14.07
N GLY A 253 5.32 25.22 -13.46
CA GLY A 253 4.35 24.22 -13.87
C GLY A 253 2.95 24.49 -13.30
N ASP A 254 1.91 24.10 -14.04
CA ASP A 254 0.53 24.05 -13.54
C ASP A 254 0.13 22.67 -12.97
N GLU A 255 1.08 21.71 -12.93
CA GLU A 255 0.81 20.32 -12.55
C GLU A 255 1.12 20.02 -11.08
N LYS A 256 0.40 19.04 -10.52
CA LYS A 256 0.59 18.58 -9.13
C LYS A 256 2.02 18.07 -8.90
N HIS A 257 2.59 18.41 -7.76
CA HIS A 257 3.90 17.89 -7.38
C HIS A 257 3.80 16.42 -6.97
N TYR A 258 4.58 15.56 -7.63
CA TYR A 258 4.71 14.14 -7.28
C TYR A 258 5.95 13.85 -6.42
N SER A 259 6.79 14.87 -6.19
CA SER A 259 8.04 14.80 -5.42
C SER A 259 8.31 16.13 -4.71
N ASP A 260 8.92 16.07 -3.53
CA ASP A 260 9.36 17.25 -2.77
C ASP A 260 10.38 18.12 -3.53
N GLN A 261 11.11 17.51 -4.49
CA GLN A 261 12.06 18.19 -5.37
C GLN A 261 11.40 19.24 -6.27
N GLU A 262 10.10 19.07 -6.59
CA GLU A 262 9.36 20.03 -7.42
C GLU A 262 9.22 21.39 -6.73
N ASN A 263 9.11 21.43 -5.39
CA ASN A 263 9.09 22.70 -4.64
C ASN A 263 10.42 23.47 -4.77
N VAL A 264 11.54 22.75 -4.78
CA VAL A 264 12.88 23.34 -4.95
C VAL A 264 13.08 23.82 -6.39
N LYS A 265 12.58 23.04 -7.35
CA LYS A 265 12.56 23.39 -8.78
C LYS A 265 11.77 24.68 -9.01
N ASP A 266 10.57 24.82 -8.46
CA ASP A 266 9.78 26.06 -8.57
C ASP A 266 10.49 27.28 -7.96
N LEU A 267 11.22 27.09 -6.85
CA LEU A 267 12.05 28.15 -6.28
C LEU A 267 13.17 28.55 -7.25
N VAL A 268 13.83 27.59 -7.91
CA VAL A 268 14.83 27.87 -8.96
C VAL A 268 14.20 28.64 -10.11
N VAL A 269 13.01 28.23 -10.58
CA VAL A 269 12.28 28.95 -11.65
C VAL A 269 11.96 30.37 -11.24
N THR A 270 11.55 30.57 -9.99
CA THR A 270 11.25 31.90 -9.45
C THR A 270 12.50 32.79 -9.48
N ILE A 271 13.65 32.27 -9.01
CA ILE A 271 14.94 32.97 -9.07
C ILE A 271 15.34 33.27 -10.51
N LYS A 272 15.15 32.31 -11.43
CA LYS A 272 15.39 32.46 -12.86
C LYS A 272 14.57 33.64 -13.44
N ALA A 273 13.26 33.64 -13.22
CA ALA A 273 12.36 34.68 -13.73
C ALA A 273 12.67 36.08 -13.15
N LEU A 274 12.96 36.16 -11.85
CA LEU A 274 13.36 37.40 -11.20
C LEU A 274 14.71 37.92 -11.71
N SER A 275 15.68 37.02 -11.93
CA SER A 275 16.98 37.36 -12.50
C SER A 275 16.87 37.82 -13.96
N GLN A 276 16.00 37.22 -14.77
CA GLN A 276 15.71 37.70 -16.13
C GLN A 276 15.16 39.13 -16.12
N ARG A 277 14.26 39.45 -15.19
CA ARG A 277 13.69 40.81 -15.07
C ARG A 277 14.70 41.84 -14.54
N LEU A 278 15.52 41.49 -13.55
CA LEU A 278 16.47 42.42 -12.92
C LEU A 278 17.79 42.56 -13.71
N ILE A 279 18.31 41.47 -14.24
CA ILE A 279 19.59 41.41 -14.94
C ILE A 279 19.35 41.42 -16.46
N GLY A 280 18.66 40.42 -17.00
CA GLY A 280 18.47 40.24 -18.45
C GLY A 280 17.82 41.44 -19.16
N ASN A 281 16.79 42.04 -18.55
CA ASN A 281 16.12 43.22 -19.11
C ASN A 281 16.89 44.54 -18.93
N ASN A 282 18.04 44.53 -18.23
CA ASN A 282 18.85 45.72 -17.94
C ASN A 282 20.31 45.56 -18.37
N CYS A 283 20.60 44.72 -19.38
CA CYS A 283 21.97 44.48 -19.84
C CYS A 283 22.71 45.74 -20.34
N ASP A 284 21.99 46.82 -20.67
CA ASP A 284 22.54 48.13 -21.01
C ASP A 284 23.13 48.88 -19.80
N LYS A 285 22.77 48.48 -18.57
CA LYS A 285 23.21 49.09 -17.30
C LYS A 285 24.20 48.19 -16.58
N SER A 286 25.39 48.02 -17.15
CA SER A 286 26.43 47.08 -16.68
C SER A 286 26.78 47.20 -15.19
N GLU A 287 26.83 48.41 -14.62
CA GLU A 287 27.13 48.60 -13.19
C GLU A 287 26.02 48.04 -12.29
N LEU A 288 24.76 48.35 -12.62
CA LEU A 288 23.58 47.89 -11.87
C LEU A 288 23.47 46.36 -11.89
N VAL A 289 23.57 45.74 -13.06
CA VAL A 289 23.43 44.29 -13.18
C VAL A 289 24.56 43.53 -12.46
N ARG A 290 25.79 44.08 -12.47
CA ARG A 290 26.92 43.54 -11.70
C ARG A 290 26.69 43.68 -10.20
N GLU A 291 26.13 44.78 -9.73
CA GLU A 291 25.79 44.98 -8.33
C GLU A 291 24.76 43.94 -7.86
N VAL A 292 23.67 43.75 -8.61
CA VAL A 292 22.64 42.74 -8.31
C VAL A 292 23.22 41.33 -8.28
N TYR A 293 24.03 40.96 -9.28
CA TYR A 293 24.68 39.64 -9.32
C TYR A 293 25.59 39.42 -8.10
N LYS A 294 26.47 40.37 -7.80
CA LYS A 294 27.40 40.30 -6.66
C LYS A 294 26.66 40.17 -5.33
N LYS A 295 25.54 40.86 -5.18
CA LYS A 295 24.78 40.89 -3.92
C LYS A 295 23.98 39.62 -3.68
N TYR A 296 23.31 39.08 -4.71
CA TYR A 296 22.30 38.03 -4.53
C TYR A 296 22.65 36.66 -5.14
N ILE A 297 23.50 36.62 -6.16
CA ILE A 297 23.77 35.39 -6.93
C ILE A 297 25.16 34.85 -6.62
N GLN A 298 26.17 35.71 -6.59
CA GLN A 298 27.55 35.32 -6.26
C GLN A 298 27.69 34.84 -4.81
N THR A 299 26.87 35.38 -3.89
CA THR A 299 26.89 35.07 -2.45
C THR A 299 26.20 33.76 -2.07
N LEU A 300 25.53 33.10 -3.03
CA LEU A 300 24.95 31.78 -2.81
C LEU A 300 26.05 30.77 -2.42
N PRO A 301 25.76 29.73 -1.60
CA PRO A 301 26.76 28.73 -1.23
C PRO A 301 27.30 27.95 -2.44
N GLU A 302 28.59 27.61 -2.40
CA GLU A 302 29.24 26.83 -3.47
C GLU A 302 28.75 25.37 -3.44
N SER A 303 27.96 25.01 -4.44
CA SER A 303 27.40 23.68 -4.69
C SER A 303 27.18 23.52 -6.20
N ARG A 304 26.94 22.30 -6.69
CA ARG A 304 26.78 22.06 -8.12
C ARG A 304 25.46 22.62 -8.65
N LEU A 305 24.38 22.60 -7.88
CA LEU A 305 23.12 23.27 -8.23
C LEU A 305 23.30 24.79 -8.38
N MET A 306 24.00 25.43 -7.44
CA MET A 306 24.24 26.88 -7.49
C MET A 306 25.22 27.25 -8.59
N TRP A 307 26.19 26.39 -8.91
CA TRP A 307 27.06 26.55 -10.07
C TRP A 307 26.26 26.64 -11.37
N ARG A 308 25.33 25.71 -11.60
CA ARG A 308 24.43 25.70 -12.77
C ARG A 308 23.58 26.98 -12.84
N LEU A 309 23.03 27.42 -11.70
CA LEU A 309 22.26 28.66 -11.61
C LEU A 309 23.09 29.90 -11.98
N ARG A 310 24.33 29.99 -11.49
CA ARG A 310 25.23 31.11 -11.81
C ARG A 310 25.56 31.16 -13.29
N LEU A 311 25.83 30.03 -13.92
CA LEU A 311 26.09 29.96 -15.36
C LEU A 311 24.91 30.48 -16.18
N PHE A 312 23.68 30.11 -15.81
CA PHE A 312 22.47 30.66 -16.40
C PHE A 312 22.38 32.19 -16.22
N VAL A 313 22.58 32.70 -15.00
CA VAL A 313 22.46 34.15 -14.74
C VAL A 313 23.53 34.96 -15.48
N LEU A 314 24.78 34.48 -15.49
CA LEU A 314 25.88 35.13 -16.19
C LEU A 314 25.62 35.22 -17.70
N SER A 315 24.98 34.21 -18.29
CA SER A 315 24.68 34.18 -19.72
C SER A 315 23.52 35.10 -20.13
N LEU A 316 22.77 35.68 -19.18
CA LEU A 316 21.70 36.64 -19.48
C LEU A 316 22.25 37.95 -20.08
N CYS A 317 23.42 38.41 -19.61
CA CYS A 317 24.09 39.62 -20.10
C CYS A 317 25.58 39.37 -20.39
N PRO A 318 25.94 38.61 -21.44
CA PRO A 318 27.30 38.14 -21.67
C PRO A 318 28.35 39.27 -21.78
N VAL A 319 27.97 40.40 -22.38
CA VAL A 319 28.86 41.57 -22.53
C VAL A 319 29.18 42.19 -21.16
N ALA A 320 28.20 42.23 -20.25
CA ALA A 320 28.39 42.78 -18.91
C ALA A 320 29.24 41.84 -18.03
N PHE A 321 29.30 40.54 -18.31
CA PHE A 321 29.94 39.53 -17.46
C PHE A 321 31.13 38.78 -18.11
N GLN A 322 31.81 39.41 -19.08
CA GLN A 322 32.91 38.75 -19.81
C GLN A 322 33.99 38.14 -18.89
N ALA A 323 34.42 38.86 -17.85
CA ALA A 323 35.46 38.40 -16.95
C ALA A 323 35.00 37.21 -16.10
N GLU A 324 33.78 37.27 -15.57
CA GLU A 324 33.15 36.22 -14.78
C GLU A 324 32.88 34.96 -15.62
N LEU A 325 32.46 35.13 -16.88
CA LEU A 325 32.26 34.02 -17.84
C LEU A 325 33.59 33.35 -18.23
N GLN A 326 34.65 34.13 -18.49
CA GLN A 326 35.99 33.59 -18.75
C GLN A 326 36.47 32.73 -17.58
N ALA A 327 36.41 33.25 -16.36
CA ALA A 327 36.77 32.49 -15.17
C ALA A 327 35.91 31.21 -15.02
N SER A 328 34.60 31.32 -15.27
CA SER A 328 33.68 30.19 -15.09
C SER A 328 33.91 29.06 -16.11
N PHE A 329 34.16 29.42 -17.37
CA PHE A 329 34.46 28.42 -18.40
C PHE A 329 35.82 27.77 -18.17
N PHE A 330 36.84 28.54 -17.80
CA PHE A 330 38.20 28.02 -17.60
C PHE A 330 38.33 27.10 -16.39
N LYS A 331 37.47 27.27 -15.37
CA LYS A 331 37.38 26.37 -14.20
C LYS A 331 37.29 24.88 -14.56
N LEU A 332 36.72 24.54 -15.72
CA LEU A 332 36.69 23.15 -16.21
C LEU A 332 38.10 22.56 -16.30
N PHE A 333 39.06 23.31 -16.85
CA PHE A 333 40.42 22.83 -17.03
C PHE A 333 41.20 22.84 -15.72
N GLU A 334 40.98 23.84 -14.85
CA GLU A 334 41.57 23.87 -13.50
C GLU A 334 41.19 22.61 -12.71
N VAL A 335 39.90 22.24 -12.72
CA VAL A 335 39.40 21.02 -12.07
C VAL A 335 40.03 19.75 -12.64
N MET A 336 40.23 19.71 -13.96
CA MET A 336 40.89 18.58 -14.62
C MET A 336 42.37 18.47 -14.26
N GLU A 337 43.08 19.60 -14.17
CA GLU A 337 44.51 19.65 -13.81
C GLU A 337 44.73 19.31 -12.32
N ASP A 338 43.77 19.64 -11.46
CA ASP A 338 43.72 19.24 -10.05
C ASP A 338 43.38 17.75 -9.84
N GLY A 339 43.11 16.99 -10.91
CA GLY A 339 42.76 15.57 -10.85
C GLY A 339 41.37 15.28 -10.30
N LYS A 340 40.48 16.29 -10.27
CA LYS A 340 39.10 16.18 -9.80
C LYS A 340 38.15 15.81 -10.95
N HIS A 341 36.92 15.47 -10.59
CA HIS A 341 35.90 15.03 -11.54
C HIS A 341 35.33 16.19 -12.38
N TYR A 342 35.81 16.32 -13.62
CA TYR A 342 35.38 17.36 -14.56
C TYR A 342 33.87 17.38 -14.83
N TYR A 343 33.21 16.20 -14.76
CA TYR A 343 31.78 16.09 -14.99
C TYR A 343 30.99 16.90 -13.96
N GLU A 344 31.51 17.16 -12.76
CA GLU A 344 30.83 18.06 -11.80
C GLU A 344 30.70 19.50 -12.32
N ILE A 345 31.56 19.93 -13.25
CA ILE A 345 31.53 21.25 -13.88
C ILE A 345 30.68 21.29 -15.14
N GLU A 346 30.87 20.33 -16.05
CA GLU A 346 30.27 20.39 -17.40
C GLU A 346 28.91 19.71 -17.53
N SER A 347 28.62 18.73 -16.68
CA SER A 347 27.39 17.95 -16.78
C SER A 347 26.15 18.81 -16.49
N GLY A 348 25.01 18.34 -16.99
CA GLY A 348 23.81 19.15 -17.14
C GLY A 348 23.82 19.91 -18.48
N THR A 349 22.89 20.86 -18.62
CA THR A 349 22.78 21.68 -19.84
C THR A 349 23.51 23.00 -19.71
N GLU A 350 23.68 23.51 -18.48
CA GLU A 350 23.90 24.93 -18.25
C GLU A 350 25.29 25.40 -18.68
N TYR A 351 26.33 24.59 -18.48
CA TYR A 351 27.69 24.92 -18.93
C TYR A 351 27.75 25.08 -20.46
N LYS A 352 27.23 24.09 -21.19
CA LYS A 352 27.22 24.06 -22.65
C LYS A 352 26.30 25.13 -23.25
N LYS A 353 25.13 25.39 -22.66
CA LYS A 353 24.23 26.46 -23.10
C LYS A 353 24.79 27.86 -22.80
N ALA A 354 25.42 28.05 -21.65
CA ALA A 354 26.10 29.31 -21.33
C ALA A 354 27.25 29.59 -22.33
N LEU A 355 28.04 28.57 -22.68
CA LEU A 355 29.02 28.65 -23.77
C LEU A 355 28.36 29.05 -25.09
N LYS A 356 27.32 28.32 -25.51
CA LYS A 356 26.59 28.58 -26.76
C LYS A 356 26.06 30.02 -26.86
N GLN A 357 25.59 30.59 -25.76
CA GLN A 357 25.07 31.96 -25.72
C GLN A 357 26.13 33.06 -25.62
N SER A 358 27.29 32.76 -25.01
CA SER A 358 28.20 33.80 -24.52
C SER A 358 29.61 33.75 -25.11
N PHE A 359 30.01 32.64 -25.74
CA PHE A 359 31.40 32.44 -26.13
C PHE A 359 31.87 33.43 -27.21
N ASN A 360 30.97 33.83 -28.12
CA ASN A 360 31.26 34.76 -29.22
C ASN A 360 31.61 36.19 -28.76
N VAL A 361 31.19 36.61 -27.56
CA VAL A 361 31.51 37.95 -27.02
C VAL A 361 32.84 38.00 -26.26
N LEU A 362 33.49 36.85 -26.06
CA LEU A 362 34.79 36.77 -25.39
C LEU A 362 35.92 37.17 -26.34
N ASN A 363 37.05 37.63 -25.79
CA ASN A 363 38.19 38.02 -26.62
C ASN A 363 38.77 36.83 -27.41
N PHE A 364 39.33 37.12 -28.59
CA PHE A 364 39.77 36.09 -29.53
C PHE A 364 40.87 35.18 -28.95
N ASP A 365 41.83 35.76 -28.22
CA ASP A 365 42.94 35.00 -27.62
C ASP A 365 42.43 33.95 -26.63
N TYR A 366 41.49 34.34 -25.77
CA TYR A 366 40.82 33.44 -24.83
C TYR A 366 40.05 32.33 -25.56
N GLN A 367 39.31 32.67 -26.63
CA GLN A 367 38.59 31.64 -27.40
C GLN A 367 39.53 30.59 -27.98
N ARG A 368 40.69 31.01 -28.51
CA ARG A 368 41.68 30.09 -29.06
C ARG A 368 42.30 29.21 -27.98
N GLU A 369 42.64 29.81 -26.84
CA GLU A 369 43.17 29.09 -25.69
C GLU A 369 42.16 28.04 -25.16
N TYR A 370 40.90 28.43 -25.02
CA TYR A 370 39.84 27.53 -24.56
C TYR A 370 39.67 26.33 -25.49
N VAL A 371 39.56 26.56 -26.81
CA VAL A 371 39.42 25.47 -27.80
C VAL A 371 40.64 24.54 -27.79
N SER A 372 41.84 25.11 -27.72
CA SER A 372 43.10 24.34 -27.60
C SER A 372 43.08 23.44 -26.36
N ASN A 373 42.61 23.94 -25.21
CA ASN A 373 42.48 23.15 -24.00
C ASN A 373 41.42 22.04 -24.11
N VAL A 374 40.28 22.27 -24.79
CA VAL A 374 39.30 21.19 -25.03
C VAL A 374 39.95 20.04 -25.81
N PHE A 375 40.65 20.34 -26.90
CA PHE A 375 41.36 19.30 -27.67
C PHE A 375 42.45 18.61 -26.84
N LYS A 376 43.26 19.39 -26.11
CA LYS A 376 44.33 18.89 -25.24
C LYS A 376 43.81 17.93 -24.18
N HIS A 377 42.70 18.22 -23.51
CA HIS A 377 42.24 17.44 -22.35
C HIS A 377 41.25 16.33 -22.71
N PHE A 378 40.37 16.53 -23.68
CA PHE A 378 39.35 15.54 -24.07
C PHE A 378 39.78 14.64 -25.24
N GLY A 379 40.80 15.03 -26.01
CA GLY A 379 41.32 14.26 -27.14
C GLY A 379 42.36 13.18 -26.79
N GLN A 380 42.78 13.09 -25.52
CA GLN A 380 43.81 12.15 -25.07
C GLN A 380 43.31 10.70 -25.07
N SER A 381 44.20 9.78 -25.44
CA SER A 381 43.98 8.34 -25.27
C SER A 381 44.02 7.96 -23.79
N ARG A 382 43.13 7.05 -23.38
CA ARG A 382 43.04 6.57 -21.98
C ARG A 382 43.12 5.04 -21.93
N GLU A 383 43.49 4.51 -20.76
CA GLU A 383 43.56 3.06 -20.52
C GLU A 383 42.16 2.43 -20.53
N ASP A 384 41.20 3.03 -19.81
CA ASP A 384 39.80 2.60 -19.86
C ASP A 384 39.12 3.13 -21.13
N LYS A 385 38.72 2.21 -22.02
CA LYS A 385 38.07 2.54 -23.29
C LYS A 385 36.65 3.07 -23.14
N LYS A 386 35.93 2.76 -22.06
CA LYS A 386 34.62 3.34 -21.77
C LYS A 386 34.78 4.78 -21.28
N GLU A 387 35.75 5.00 -20.40
CA GLU A 387 36.09 6.35 -19.93
C GLU A 387 36.54 7.23 -21.12
N GLU A 388 37.43 6.72 -21.98
CA GLU A 388 37.86 7.42 -23.20
C GLU A 388 36.68 7.85 -24.08
N GLN A 389 35.67 6.98 -24.23
CA GLN A 389 34.47 7.30 -25.00
C GLN A 389 33.66 8.44 -24.38
N TRP A 390 33.54 8.50 -23.05
CA TRP A 390 32.84 9.59 -22.36
C TRP A 390 33.56 10.91 -22.56
N TYR A 391 34.89 10.97 -22.33
CA TYR A 391 35.68 12.18 -22.57
C TYR A 391 35.57 12.66 -24.02
N ARG A 392 35.74 11.77 -25.01
CA ARG A 392 35.64 12.15 -26.42
C ARG A 392 34.23 12.67 -26.77
N ARG A 393 33.18 12.05 -26.22
CA ARG A 393 31.80 12.52 -26.41
C ARG A 393 31.61 13.92 -25.81
N ASP A 394 32.03 14.14 -24.57
CA ASP A 394 31.79 15.40 -23.87
C ASP A 394 32.61 16.56 -24.48
N GLY A 395 33.85 16.30 -24.91
CA GLY A 395 34.66 17.24 -25.69
C GLY A 395 34.01 17.63 -27.03
N TRP A 396 33.46 16.65 -27.76
CA TRP A 396 32.68 16.90 -28.98
C TRP A 396 31.42 17.74 -28.72
N GLN A 397 30.70 17.49 -27.62
CA GLN A 397 29.52 18.27 -27.24
C GLN A 397 29.89 19.73 -26.89
N ILE A 398 31.00 19.95 -26.17
CA ILE A 398 31.50 21.29 -25.83
C ILE A 398 31.82 22.07 -27.12
N LEU A 399 32.61 21.50 -28.03
CA LEU A 399 32.96 22.18 -29.28
C LEU A 399 31.75 22.40 -30.20
N SER A 400 30.82 21.44 -30.28
CA SER A 400 29.58 21.61 -31.05
C SER A 400 28.71 22.74 -30.48
N SER A 401 28.76 22.98 -29.16
CA SER A 401 28.03 24.10 -28.53
C SER A 401 28.59 25.48 -28.92
N ILE A 402 29.85 25.57 -29.33
CA ILE A 402 30.53 26.81 -29.75
C ILE A 402 30.88 26.81 -31.25
N TYR A 403 30.18 26.01 -32.05
CA TYR A 403 30.49 25.76 -33.47
C TYR A 403 30.75 27.03 -34.30
N ASP A 404 29.95 28.08 -34.08
CA ASP A 404 30.05 29.34 -34.83
C ASP A 404 31.34 30.11 -34.56
N SER A 405 32.00 29.84 -33.42
CA SER A 405 33.26 30.45 -33.04
C SER A 405 34.49 29.62 -33.45
N LEU A 406 34.31 28.43 -34.03
CA LEU A 406 35.44 27.58 -34.45
C LEU A 406 36.00 27.99 -35.82
N THR A 407 37.32 27.89 -35.98
CA THR A 407 37.99 28.05 -37.29
C THR A 407 37.72 26.83 -38.19
N SER A 408 37.98 26.96 -39.49
CA SER A 408 37.86 25.83 -40.42
C SER A 408 38.75 24.65 -40.03
N GLU A 409 39.96 24.92 -39.53
CA GLU A 409 40.90 23.89 -39.08
C GLU A 409 40.38 23.16 -37.83
N GLU A 410 39.88 23.88 -36.84
CA GLU A 410 39.31 23.28 -35.62
C GLU A 410 38.07 22.42 -35.91
N LYS A 411 37.25 22.81 -36.90
CA LYS A 411 36.10 22.01 -37.35
C LYS A 411 36.53 20.68 -37.97
N GLU A 412 37.64 20.68 -38.72
CA GLU A 412 38.25 19.44 -39.24
C GLU A 412 38.85 18.59 -38.12
N ASP A 413 39.46 19.22 -37.13
CA ASP A 413 40.08 18.52 -36.00
C ASP A 413 39.05 17.83 -35.09
N CYS A 414 37.80 18.32 -35.02
CA CYS A 414 36.71 17.59 -34.37
C CYS A 414 36.57 16.15 -34.92
N GLU A 415 36.59 15.98 -36.25
CA GLU A 415 36.44 14.68 -36.89
C GLU A 415 37.68 13.79 -36.64
N LYS A 416 38.88 14.37 -36.73
CA LYS A 416 40.13 13.65 -36.50
C LYS A 416 40.27 13.16 -35.06
N ILE A 417 39.88 13.99 -34.09
CA ILE A 417 40.09 13.73 -32.67
C ILE A 417 38.88 12.99 -32.06
N PHE A 418 37.65 13.41 -32.32
CA PHE A 418 36.47 12.81 -31.67
C PHE A 418 35.74 11.77 -32.54
N GLY A 419 36.19 11.57 -33.78
CA GLY A 419 35.62 10.60 -34.71
C GLY A 419 34.29 11.04 -35.34
N LYS A 420 33.86 12.29 -35.10
CA LYS A 420 32.65 12.90 -35.65
C LYS A 420 32.85 14.40 -35.87
N LYS A 421 32.26 14.94 -36.94
CA LYS A 421 32.24 16.39 -37.19
C LYS A 421 31.47 17.11 -36.09
N CYS A 422 31.92 18.28 -35.68
CA CYS A 422 31.16 19.14 -34.78
C CYS A 422 29.82 19.54 -35.43
N ASP A 423 28.75 19.52 -34.64
CA ASP A 423 27.37 19.66 -35.14
C ASP A 423 26.82 21.07 -34.85
N PRO A 424 26.52 21.89 -35.89
CA PRO A 424 25.95 23.22 -35.70
C PRO A 424 24.54 23.23 -35.10
N THR A 425 23.84 22.09 -35.16
CA THR A 425 22.46 21.93 -34.65
C THR A 425 22.42 21.31 -33.26
N PHE A 426 23.57 21.02 -32.65
CA PHE A 426 23.65 20.41 -31.33
C PHE A 426 22.95 21.25 -30.27
N GLU A 427 22.08 20.62 -29.49
CA GLU A 427 21.38 21.23 -28.35
C GLU A 427 21.68 20.41 -27.08
N PRO A 428 22.21 21.02 -26.01
CA PRO A 428 22.45 20.33 -24.75
C PRO A 428 21.14 19.87 -24.09
N GLU A 429 21.12 18.62 -23.61
CA GLU A 429 19.99 18.00 -22.89
C GLU A 429 20.34 17.67 -21.43
N PRO A 430 19.35 17.57 -20.52
CA PRO A 430 19.57 17.19 -19.12
C PRO A 430 20.31 15.85 -18.99
N SER A 431 21.04 15.65 -17.89
CA SER A 431 21.86 14.45 -17.68
C SER A 431 21.02 13.20 -17.37
N ILE A 432 19.78 13.38 -16.89
CA ILE A 432 18.81 12.31 -16.70
C ILE A 432 17.64 12.56 -17.64
N GLY A 433 17.35 11.58 -18.50
CA GLY A 433 16.21 11.63 -19.43
C GLY A 433 14.86 11.40 -18.74
N LYS A 434 13.76 11.57 -19.49
CA LYS A 434 12.40 11.30 -19.00
C LYS A 434 12.27 9.86 -18.51
N ILE A 435 11.79 9.68 -17.28
CA ILE A 435 11.45 8.35 -16.76
C ILE A 435 10.31 7.78 -17.59
N VAL A 436 10.56 6.65 -18.24
CA VAL A 436 9.53 5.88 -18.94
C VAL A 436 9.03 4.82 -17.96
N SER A 437 7.73 4.81 -17.69
CA SER A 437 7.06 3.78 -16.88
C SER A 437 5.91 3.17 -17.68
N GLY A 438 5.65 1.87 -17.45
CA GLY A 438 4.61 1.15 -18.17
C GLY A 438 4.63 -0.34 -17.88
N PHE A 439 3.68 -1.07 -18.46
CA PHE A 439 3.67 -2.52 -18.42
C PHE A 439 4.56 -3.10 -19.52
N VAL A 440 5.37 -4.10 -19.17
CA VAL A 440 6.16 -4.83 -20.16
C VAL A 440 5.22 -5.70 -21.00
N LYS A 441 5.21 -5.48 -22.31
CA LYS A 441 4.49 -6.26 -23.32
C LYS A 441 5.50 -6.95 -24.25
N PRO A 442 5.90 -8.19 -23.94
CA PRO A 442 6.91 -8.87 -24.74
C PRO A 442 6.42 -9.12 -26.17
N ARG A 443 7.35 -9.11 -27.12
CA ARG A 443 7.10 -9.39 -28.54
C ARG A 443 7.74 -10.72 -28.91
N ALA A 444 7.11 -11.42 -29.84
CA ALA A 444 7.67 -12.59 -30.50
C ALA A 444 8.33 -12.22 -31.83
N ALA A 445 9.11 -13.14 -32.40
CA ALA A 445 9.82 -12.94 -33.67
C ALA A 445 8.90 -12.92 -34.90
N VAL A 446 7.69 -13.49 -34.80
CA VAL A 446 6.67 -13.50 -35.87
C VAL A 446 5.32 -13.06 -35.32
N SER A 447 4.35 -12.77 -36.18
CA SER A 447 2.97 -12.50 -35.74
C SER A 447 2.21 -13.79 -35.37
N GLN A 448 1.11 -13.67 -34.61
CA GLN A 448 0.26 -14.83 -34.28
C GLN A 448 -0.27 -15.53 -35.54
N GLU A 449 -0.62 -14.77 -36.59
CA GLU A 449 -1.12 -15.33 -37.85
C GLU A 449 -0.06 -16.16 -38.58
N GLU A 450 1.19 -15.67 -38.61
CA GLU A 450 2.33 -16.42 -39.17
C GLU A 450 2.65 -17.64 -38.33
N PHE A 451 2.64 -17.50 -36.99
CA PHE A 451 2.85 -18.62 -36.06
C PHE A 451 1.84 -19.74 -36.31
N SER A 452 0.55 -19.39 -36.46
CA SER A 452 -0.55 -20.35 -36.65
C SER A 452 -0.49 -21.08 -38.02
N LYS A 453 0.21 -20.51 -39.01
CA LYS A 453 0.40 -21.14 -40.34
C LYS A 453 1.50 -22.21 -40.34
N LEU A 454 2.39 -22.19 -39.35
CA LEU A 454 3.46 -23.18 -39.24
C LEU A 454 2.91 -24.55 -38.83
N SER A 455 3.56 -25.60 -39.33
CA SER A 455 3.34 -26.95 -38.80
C SER A 455 3.88 -27.03 -37.36
N ILE A 456 3.30 -27.90 -36.54
CA ILE A 456 3.77 -28.08 -35.16
C ILE A 456 5.24 -28.56 -35.12
N ALA A 457 5.66 -29.34 -36.11
CA ALA A 457 7.05 -29.75 -36.27
C ALA A 457 7.99 -28.56 -36.55
N ASP A 458 7.56 -27.62 -37.41
CA ASP A 458 8.34 -26.40 -37.69
C ASP A 458 8.41 -25.49 -36.46
N ILE A 459 7.30 -25.34 -35.72
CA ILE A 459 7.28 -24.61 -34.44
C ILE A 459 8.29 -25.22 -33.48
N ALA A 460 8.22 -26.53 -33.23
CA ALA A 460 9.12 -27.23 -32.33
C ALA A 460 10.60 -27.13 -32.77
N LYS A 461 10.87 -27.12 -34.08
CA LYS A 461 12.21 -26.90 -34.63
C LYS A 461 12.70 -25.47 -34.39
N LYS A 462 11.85 -24.46 -34.54
CA LYS A 462 12.20 -23.06 -34.29
C LYS A 462 12.46 -22.79 -32.80
N LEU A 463 11.67 -23.37 -31.90
CA LEU A 463 11.87 -23.25 -30.45
C LEU A 463 13.25 -23.76 -29.97
N ARG A 464 13.82 -24.77 -30.64
CA ARG A 464 15.18 -25.30 -30.35
C ARG A 464 16.31 -24.44 -30.92
N ASN A 465 16.02 -23.63 -31.94
CA ASN A 465 17.02 -22.94 -32.74
C ASN A 465 16.77 -21.44 -32.72
N ASP A 466 16.03 -20.92 -33.70
CA ASP A 466 15.79 -19.49 -33.94
C ASP A 466 15.17 -18.77 -32.73
N TRP A 467 14.31 -19.45 -31.99
CA TRP A 467 13.52 -18.85 -30.91
C TRP A 467 14.02 -19.23 -29.51
N LYS A 468 15.23 -19.76 -29.36
CA LYS A 468 15.79 -19.95 -28.02
C LYS A 468 16.05 -18.59 -27.33
N PRO A 469 15.97 -18.51 -25.99
CA PRO A 469 16.09 -17.23 -25.28
C PRO A 469 17.35 -16.42 -25.65
N GLU A 470 18.51 -17.07 -25.77
CA GLU A 470 19.77 -16.39 -26.10
C GLU A 470 19.82 -15.89 -27.55
N ALA A 471 19.09 -16.51 -28.46
CA ALA A 471 18.99 -16.02 -29.84
C ALA A 471 18.10 -14.77 -29.89
N LEU A 472 16.93 -14.82 -29.25
CA LEU A 472 16.00 -13.70 -29.19
C LEU A 472 16.61 -12.49 -28.47
N SER A 473 17.34 -12.72 -27.37
CA SER A 473 18.06 -11.66 -26.67
C SER A 473 19.12 -10.99 -27.54
N LYS A 474 19.84 -11.75 -28.37
CA LYS A 474 20.82 -11.19 -29.32
C LYS A 474 20.17 -10.41 -30.46
N GLU A 475 18.98 -10.82 -30.89
CA GLU A 475 18.22 -10.13 -31.94
C GLU A 475 17.51 -8.87 -31.42
N ASN A 476 17.25 -8.78 -30.11
CA ASN A 476 16.62 -7.62 -29.50
C ASN A 476 17.59 -6.43 -29.42
N THR A 477 17.73 -5.69 -30.52
CA THR A 477 18.56 -4.47 -30.62
C THR A 477 17.85 -3.20 -30.18
N SER A 478 16.58 -3.30 -29.76
CA SER A 478 15.80 -2.16 -29.30
C SER A 478 16.05 -1.87 -27.83
N ASP A 479 16.29 -0.60 -27.50
CA ASP A 479 16.36 -0.12 -26.12
C ASP A 479 14.95 0.04 -25.47
N ASP A 480 13.88 -0.37 -26.16
CA ASP A 480 12.52 -0.37 -25.62
C ASP A 480 12.31 -1.55 -24.65
N PHE A 481 12.63 -1.31 -23.38
CA PHE A 481 12.44 -2.29 -22.30
C PHE A 481 10.96 -2.64 -22.05
N LEU A 482 10.00 -1.83 -22.51
CA LEU A 482 8.58 -2.12 -22.39
C LEU A 482 8.09 -3.07 -23.48
N ASN A 483 8.75 -3.14 -24.64
CA ASN A 483 8.37 -4.07 -25.71
C ASN A 483 9.54 -4.98 -26.15
N PRO A 484 10.10 -5.79 -25.23
CA PRO A 484 11.28 -6.60 -25.53
C PRO A 484 10.93 -7.77 -26.47
N LEU A 485 11.78 -8.05 -27.46
CA LEU A 485 11.74 -9.30 -28.21
C LEU A 485 12.37 -10.41 -27.34
N ASN A 486 11.57 -11.36 -26.84
CA ASN A 486 12.06 -12.40 -25.94
C ASN A 486 11.20 -13.68 -25.94
N ALA A 487 11.65 -14.68 -25.18
CA ALA A 487 10.98 -15.98 -25.09
C ALA A 487 9.56 -15.91 -24.51
N LYS A 488 9.26 -14.90 -23.68
CA LYS A 488 7.89 -14.70 -23.16
C LYS A 488 6.90 -14.34 -24.26
N GLY A 489 7.29 -13.53 -25.23
CA GLY A 489 6.45 -13.24 -26.39
C GLY A 489 6.15 -14.51 -27.20
N VAL A 490 7.12 -15.42 -27.33
CA VAL A 490 6.95 -16.71 -28.02
C VAL A 490 6.10 -17.68 -27.20
N GLU A 491 6.23 -17.72 -25.86
CA GLU A 491 5.33 -18.46 -24.96
C GLU A 491 3.86 -18.06 -25.21
N GLU A 492 3.57 -16.77 -25.26
CA GLU A 492 2.20 -16.28 -25.44
C GLU A 492 1.59 -16.80 -26.74
N GLN A 493 2.37 -16.78 -27.84
CA GLN A 493 1.92 -17.30 -29.12
C GLN A 493 1.67 -18.80 -29.11
N LEU A 494 2.57 -19.55 -28.49
CA LEU A 494 2.45 -20.99 -28.33
C LEU A 494 1.17 -21.34 -27.56
N ARG A 495 0.89 -20.66 -26.44
CA ARG A 495 -0.29 -20.91 -25.61
C ARG A 495 -1.60 -20.58 -26.33
N VAL A 496 -1.66 -19.43 -27.01
CA VAL A 496 -2.82 -19.02 -27.82
C VAL A 496 -3.10 -20.03 -28.94
N ASP A 497 -2.04 -20.57 -29.55
CA ASP A 497 -2.18 -21.52 -30.65
C ASP A 497 -2.58 -22.93 -30.18
N ILE A 498 -2.04 -23.40 -29.04
CA ILE A 498 -2.46 -24.65 -28.39
C ILE A 498 -3.97 -24.65 -28.09
N ALA A 499 -4.52 -23.53 -27.60
CA ALA A 499 -5.95 -23.43 -27.33
C ALA A 499 -6.83 -23.62 -28.58
N LYS A 500 -6.29 -23.35 -29.78
CA LYS A 500 -6.98 -23.51 -31.07
C LYS A 500 -6.77 -24.90 -31.67
N ARG A 501 -5.57 -25.46 -31.55
CA ARG A 501 -5.13 -26.71 -32.20
C ARG A 501 -4.80 -27.83 -31.20
N LEU A 502 -5.52 -27.89 -30.08
CA LEU A 502 -5.18 -28.74 -28.92
C LEU A 502 -4.89 -30.20 -29.33
N GLN A 503 -5.79 -30.83 -30.08
CA GLN A 503 -5.62 -32.22 -30.51
C GLN A 503 -4.33 -32.45 -31.32
N ASP A 504 -4.00 -31.55 -32.25
CA ASP A 504 -2.79 -31.65 -33.07
C ASP A 504 -1.52 -31.53 -32.22
N TYR A 505 -1.53 -30.62 -31.23
CA TYR A 505 -0.44 -30.49 -30.26
C TYR A 505 -0.27 -31.73 -29.39
N ILE A 506 -1.36 -32.35 -28.95
CA ILE A 506 -1.30 -33.61 -28.20
C ILE A 506 -0.72 -34.73 -29.07
N GLN A 507 -1.13 -34.86 -30.33
CA GLN A 507 -0.57 -35.87 -31.24
C GLN A 507 0.93 -35.71 -31.49
N ASN A 508 1.45 -34.48 -31.36
CA ASN A 508 2.85 -34.12 -31.54
C ASN A 508 3.59 -33.83 -30.22
N ALA A 509 3.03 -34.24 -29.07
CA ALA A 509 3.54 -33.85 -27.76
C ALA A 509 5.02 -34.21 -27.54
N SER A 510 5.51 -35.31 -28.11
CA SER A 510 6.91 -35.75 -28.02
C SER A 510 7.92 -34.73 -28.54
N LEU A 511 7.49 -33.79 -29.40
CA LEU A 511 8.36 -32.72 -29.90
C LEU A 511 8.63 -31.63 -28.87
N PHE A 512 7.89 -31.58 -27.76
CA PHE A 512 7.98 -30.55 -26.73
C PHE A 512 8.75 -31.00 -25.48
N PHE A 513 9.57 -32.05 -25.59
CA PHE A 513 10.51 -32.43 -24.54
C PHE A 513 11.82 -32.97 -25.14
N GLU A 514 12.93 -32.30 -24.81
CA GLU A 514 14.29 -32.77 -25.08
C GLU A 514 15.24 -32.02 -24.15
N ARG A 515 15.56 -32.64 -23.01
CA ARG A 515 16.10 -31.99 -21.80
C ARG A 515 17.20 -30.94 -22.00
N ASP A 516 18.17 -31.23 -22.85
CA ASP A 516 19.37 -30.38 -23.03
C ASP A 516 19.36 -29.66 -24.39
N VAL A 517 18.22 -29.67 -25.11
CA VAL A 517 18.08 -29.10 -26.47
C VAL A 517 16.92 -28.11 -26.55
N LEU A 518 15.74 -28.47 -26.01
CA LEU A 518 14.62 -27.55 -25.89
C LEU A 518 14.66 -26.89 -24.52
N ASP A 519 14.70 -25.56 -24.51
CA ASP A 519 14.65 -24.78 -23.29
C ASP A 519 13.43 -25.17 -22.43
N GLU A 520 13.64 -25.40 -21.13
CA GLU A 520 12.59 -25.88 -20.24
C GLU A 520 11.41 -24.91 -20.10
N HIS A 521 11.63 -23.62 -20.38
CA HIS A 521 10.58 -22.63 -20.42
C HIS A 521 9.52 -22.97 -21.48
N TYR A 522 9.92 -23.51 -22.63
CA TYR A 522 8.98 -23.92 -23.67
C TYR A 522 8.29 -25.24 -23.37
N THR A 523 8.95 -26.15 -22.67
CA THR A 523 8.31 -27.36 -22.14
C THR A 523 7.21 -26.98 -21.13
N TYR A 524 7.52 -26.03 -20.23
CA TYR A 524 6.55 -25.44 -19.31
C TYR A 524 5.38 -24.80 -20.07
N SER A 525 5.67 -23.93 -21.03
CA SER A 525 4.66 -23.20 -21.81
C SER A 525 3.73 -24.12 -22.59
N PHE A 526 4.26 -25.24 -23.10
CA PHE A 526 3.46 -26.28 -23.75
C PHE A 526 2.43 -26.90 -22.79
N PHE A 527 2.86 -27.37 -21.62
CA PHE A 527 1.94 -27.93 -20.62
C PHE A 527 0.98 -26.89 -20.06
N ARG A 528 1.45 -25.64 -19.88
CA ARG A 528 0.60 -24.53 -19.43
C ARG A 528 -0.50 -24.22 -20.46
N GLY A 529 -0.15 -24.22 -21.75
CA GLY A 529 -1.12 -24.08 -22.83
C GLY A 529 -2.18 -25.18 -22.82
N ILE A 530 -1.79 -26.43 -22.56
CA ILE A 530 -2.75 -27.56 -22.43
C ILE A 530 -3.67 -27.36 -21.23
N GLN A 531 -3.11 -27.06 -20.06
CA GLN A 531 -3.88 -26.80 -18.83
C GLN A 531 -4.94 -25.71 -19.07
N GLU A 532 -4.53 -24.59 -19.66
CA GLU A 532 -5.41 -23.46 -19.91
C GLU A 532 -6.45 -23.75 -20.99
N ALA A 533 -6.09 -24.48 -22.04
CA ALA A 533 -7.03 -24.92 -23.06
C ALA A 533 -8.15 -25.79 -22.45
N ILE A 534 -7.79 -26.72 -21.55
CA ILE A 534 -8.75 -27.56 -20.83
C ILE A 534 -9.67 -26.70 -19.94
N ARG A 535 -9.10 -25.76 -19.18
CA ARG A 535 -9.89 -24.88 -18.29
C ARG A 535 -10.83 -23.96 -19.05
N ALA A 536 -10.40 -23.45 -20.19
CA ALA A 536 -11.19 -22.55 -21.03
C ALA A 536 -12.39 -23.28 -21.66
N ASP A 537 -12.19 -24.50 -22.15
CA ASP A 537 -13.26 -25.29 -22.77
C ASP A 537 -12.98 -26.80 -22.64
N LYS A 538 -13.52 -27.41 -21.57
CA LYS A 538 -13.39 -28.84 -21.31
C LYS A 538 -14.01 -29.71 -22.41
N THR A 539 -14.97 -29.20 -23.18
CA THR A 539 -15.66 -30.00 -24.22
C THR A 539 -14.72 -30.37 -25.37
N LYS A 540 -13.80 -29.46 -25.74
CA LYS A 540 -12.77 -29.72 -26.75
C LYS A 540 -11.76 -30.78 -26.35
N ALA A 541 -11.66 -31.07 -25.05
CA ALA A 541 -10.74 -32.06 -24.50
C ALA A 541 -11.37 -33.45 -24.31
N ALA A 542 -12.69 -33.59 -24.48
CA ALA A 542 -13.43 -34.81 -24.12
C ALA A 542 -13.06 -36.04 -24.99
N ASP A 543 -12.75 -35.84 -26.27
CA ASP A 543 -12.48 -36.91 -27.24
C ASP A 543 -10.99 -37.10 -27.57
N ILE A 544 -10.10 -36.41 -26.84
CA ILE A 544 -8.65 -36.45 -27.09
C ILE A 544 -8.05 -37.76 -26.58
N GLN A 545 -7.20 -38.39 -27.40
CA GLN A 545 -6.35 -39.50 -26.98
C GLN A 545 -5.07 -38.98 -26.35
N TRP A 546 -4.89 -39.26 -25.06
CA TRP A 546 -3.79 -38.70 -24.25
C TRP A 546 -2.49 -39.50 -24.33
N ASP A 547 -2.41 -40.56 -25.15
CA ASP A 547 -1.26 -41.48 -25.24
C ASP A 547 0.08 -40.72 -25.36
N LYS A 548 0.16 -39.78 -26.29
CA LYS A 548 1.37 -39.03 -26.59
C LYS A 548 1.77 -38.05 -25.48
N LEU A 549 0.79 -37.48 -24.77
CA LEU A 549 1.07 -36.63 -23.61
C LEU A 549 1.61 -37.46 -22.44
N ILE A 550 1.00 -38.63 -22.18
CA ILE A 550 1.45 -39.56 -21.14
C ILE A 550 2.85 -40.09 -21.45
N GLU A 551 3.16 -40.42 -22.70
CA GLU A 551 4.52 -40.78 -23.15
C GLU A 551 5.55 -39.69 -22.79
N VAL A 552 5.21 -38.41 -22.98
CA VAL A 552 6.10 -37.29 -22.62
C VAL A 552 6.29 -37.17 -21.11
N PHE A 553 5.23 -37.31 -20.31
CA PHE A 553 5.36 -37.31 -18.85
C PHE A 553 6.25 -38.47 -18.35
N ILE A 554 6.12 -39.65 -18.95
CA ILE A 554 6.99 -40.79 -18.66
C ILE A 554 8.44 -40.51 -19.09
N ALA A 555 8.66 -39.91 -20.26
CA ALA A 555 10.00 -39.54 -20.71
C ALA A 555 10.68 -38.51 -19.77
N ILE A 556 9.93 -37.53 -19.25
CA ILE A 556 10.43 -36.58 -18.25
C ILE A 556 10.78 -37.30 -16.95
N LYS A 557 9.90 -38.17 -16.46
CA LYS A 557 10.11 -39.01 -15.27
C LYS A 557 11.39 -39.84 -15.42
N ASP A 558 11.52 -40.60 -16.51
CA ASP A 558 12.68 -41.47 -16.77
C ASP A 558 13.97 -40.66 -16.90
N SER A 559 13.92 -39.49 -17.55
CA SER A 559 15.07 -38.55 -17.61
C SER A 559 15.47 -38.03 -16.24
N GLY A 560 14.49 -37.69 -15.39
CA GLY A 560 14.71 -37.23 -14.02
C GLY A 560 15.30 -38.30 -13.09
N ILE A 561 14.85 -39.54 -13.25
CA ILE A 561 15.41 -40.71 -12.55
C ILE A 561 16.84 -40.99 -13.00
N ALA A 562 17.11 -40.93 -14.31
CA ALA A 562 18.44 -41.14 -14.85
C ALA A 562 19.44 -40.04 -14.43
N LYS A 563 18.97 -38.79 -14.35
CA LYS A 563 19.76 -37.62 -13.92
C LYS A 563 18.84 -36.60 -13.25
N ALA A 564 19.07 -36.28 -11.98
CA ALA A 564 18.23 -35.31 -11.27
C ALA A 564 18.18 -33.94 -11.98
N PHE A 565 17.01 -33.31 -12.07
CA PHE A 565 16.87 -31.94 -12.60
C PHE A 565 17.42 -30.91 -11.62
N ASN A 566 17.96 -29.80 -12.14
CA ASN A 566 18.42 -28.71 -11.29
C ASN A 566 17.20 -27.92 -10.78
N HIS A 567 16.97 -27.97 -9.47
CA HIS A 567 15.86 -27.30 -8.78
C HIS A 567 16.31 -26.04 -8.00
N LYS A 568 17.62 -25.81 -7.86
CA LYS A 568 18.19 -24.74 -7.00
C LYS A 568 18.31 -23.38 -7.69
N ILE A 569 18.33 -23.36 -9.02
CA ILE A 569 18.39 -22.13 -9.80
C ILE A 569 16.95 -21.74 -10.13
N ARG A 570 16.33 -20.94 -9.26
CA ARG A 570 15.03 -20.30 -9.54
C ARG A 570 15.17 -19.14 -10.52
N GLU A 571 16.31 -18.46 -10.52
CA GLU A 571 16.59 -17.29 -11.35
C GLU A 571 17.73 -17.61 -12.32
N ARG A 572 17.43 -17.59 -13.62
CA ARG A 572 18.45 -17.62 -14.68
C ARG A 572 19.28 -16.33 -14.64
N GLU A 573 20.50 -16.34 -15.19
CA GLU A 573 21.36 -15.16 -15.21
C GLU A 573 20.69 -13.95 -15.91
N LYS A 574 20.79 -12.78 -15.25
CA LYS A 574 20.43 -11.36 -15.56
C LYS A 574 19.41 -10.97 -16.65
N PHE A 575 19.18 -11.72 -17.73
CA PHE A 575 18.26 -11.36 -18.82
C PHE A 575 17.02 -12.25 -18.94
N ASP A 576 17.00 -13.41 -18.27
CA ASP A 576 15.89 -14.39 -18.34
C ASP A 576 15.44 -14.87 -16.95
N ALA A 577 15.70 -14.08 -15.91
CA ALA A 577 15.48 -14.48 -14.51
C ALA A 577 14.02 -14.87 -14.20
N TRP A 578 13.05 -14.37 -14.99
CA TRP A 578 11.63 -14.67 -14.87
C TRP A 578 11.15 -15.85 -15.73
N LEU A 579 12.02 -16.48 -16.52
CA LEU A 579 11.68 -17.69 -17.28
C LEU A 579 11.58 -18.89 -16.34
N LEU A 580 10.65 -19.79 -16.64
CA LEU A 580 10.35 -20.92 -15.78
C LEU A 580 11.40 -22.02 -15.93
N SER A 581 11.85 -22.57 -14.80
CA SER A 581 12.80 -23.69 -14.73
C SER A 581 12.09 -25.05 -14.74
N TRP A 582 12.85 -26.13 -14.59
CA TRP A 582 12.32 -27.48 -14.46
C TRP A 582 11.36 -27.65 -13.27
N THR A 583 11.53 -26.91 -12.17
CA THR A 583 10.53 -26.90 -11.08
C THR A 583 9.18 -26.37 -11.57
N GLY A 584 9.18 -25.35 -12.44
CA GLY A 584 7.99 -24.87 -13.13
C GLY A 584 7.36 -25.95 -14.02
N VAL A 585 8.18 -26.67 -14.80
CA VAL A 585 7.71 -27.80 -15.64
C VAL A 585 7.01 -28.87 -14.81
N HIS A 586 7.62 -29.32 -13.70
CA HIS A 586 7.03 -30.34 -12.84
C HIS A 586 5.75 -29.85 -12.15
N SER A 587 5.71 -28.57 -11.77
CA SER A 587 4.50 -27.95 -11.21
C SER A 587 3.35 -27.96 -12.21
N VAL A 588 3.59 -27.55 -13.46
CA VAL A 588 2.52 -27.55 -14.47
C VAL A 588 2.15 -28.97 -14.95
N MET A 589 3.07 -29.95 -14.89
CA MET A 589 2.73 -31.37 -15.06
C MET A 589 1.69 -31.81 -14.03
N THR A 590 1.87 -31.44 -12.74
CA THR A 590 0.87 -31.74 -11.70
C THR A 590 -0.46 -31.06 -11.98
N ASP A 591 -0.43 -29.80 -12.44
CA ASP A 591 -1.64 -29.06 -12.77
C ASP A 591 -2.43 -29.72 -13.92
N VAL A 592 -1.75 -30.19 -14.98
CA VAL A 592 -2.39 -30.92 -16.08
C VAL A 592 -2.98 -32.24 -15.60
N LEU A 593 -2.27 -32.98 -14.73
CA LEU A 593 -2.82 -34.20 -14.13
C LEU A 593 -4.08 -33.92 -13.30
N GLN A 594 -4.11 -32.82 -12.56
CA GLN A 594 -5.31 -32.40 -11.84
C GLN A 594 -6.48 -32.15 -12.80
N GLU A 595 -6.27 -31.45 -13.91
CA GLU A 595 -7.34 -31.23 -14.90
C GLU A 595 -7.86 -32.53 -15.53
N LEU A 596 -6.96 -33.48 -15.82
CA LEU A 596 -7.33 -34.77 -16.40
C LEU A 596 -8.12 -35.67 -15.42
N LEU A 597 -7.75 -35.64 -14.13
CA LEU A 597 -8.34 -36.47 -13.08
C LEU A 597 -9.56 -35.83 -12.39
N SER A 598 -9.77 -34.53 -12.56
CA SER A 598 -10.89 -33.81 -11.99
C SER A 598 -12.20 -34.24 -12.63
N GLU A 599 -13.16 -34.58 -11.79
CA GLU A 599 -14.50 -34.95 -12.22
C GLU A 599 -15.39 -33.72 -12.41
N ASN A 600 -16.11 -33.67 -13.53
CA ASN A 600 -17.15 -32.69 -13.80
C ASN A 600 -18.40 -33.40 -14.33
N ASP A 601 -19.56 -33.16 -13.73
CA ASP A 601 -20.82 -33.83 -14.06
C ASP A 601 -20.72 -35.37 -14.13
N GLY A 602 -19.92 -35.97 -13.24
CA GLY A 602 -19.71 -37.41 -13.16
C GLY A 602 -18.76 -38.00 -14.21
N LYS A 603 -18.06 -37.16 -14.99
CA LYS A 603 -17.12 -37.58 -16.05
C LYS A 603 -15.72 -36.98 -15.81
N ILE A 604 -14.70 -37.72 -16.25
CA ILE A 604 -13.30 -37.28 -16.31
C ILE A 604 -12.84 -37.24 -17.77
N LEU A 605 -11.78 -36.49 -18.07
CA LEU A 605 -11.28 -36.28 -19.44
C LEU A 605 -10.39 -37.40 -19.95
N ILE A 606 -9.91 -38.27 -19.05
CA ILE A 606 -8.98 -39.35 -19.36
C ILE A 606 -9.63 -40.71 -19.11
N ASP A 607 -9.31 -41.70 -19.95
CA ASP A 607 -9.64 -43.10 -19.68
C ASP A 607 -8.75 -43.62 -18.54
N PHE A 608 -9.21 -43.39 -17.30
CA PHE A 608 -8.44 -43.71 -16.10
C PHE A 608 -8.02 -45.18 -16.07
N SER A 609 -8.87 -46.11 -16.48
CA SER A 609 -8.56 -47.54 -16.48
C SER A 609 -7.42 -47.88 -17.43
N LYS A 610 -7.40 -47.27 -18.64
CA LYS A 610 -6.31 -47.42 -19.61
C LYS A 610 -4.97 -46.88 -19.11
N TYR A 611 -4.98 -45.75 -18.42
CA TYR A 611 -3.75 -45.02 -18.04
C TYR A 611 -3.35 -45.15 -16.57
N ARG A 612 -4.10 -45.90 -15.75
CA ARG A 612 -3.92 -45.99 -14.30
C ARG A 612 -2.46 -46.21 -13.89
N SER A 613 -1.79 -47.19 -14.50
CA SER A 613 -0.40 -47.55 -14.16
C SER A 613 0.58 -46.42 -14.44
N GLN A 614 0.49 -45.80 -15.63
CA GLN A 614 1.37 -44.71 -16.03
C GLN A 614 1.14 -43.47 -15.16
N LEU A 615 -0.13 -43.13 -14.87
CA LEU A 615 -0.48 -42.03 -13.99
C LEU A 615 0.07 -42.25 -12.57
N PHE A 616 -0.02 -43.48 -12.06
CA PHE A 616 0.56 -43.85 -10.76
C PHE A 616 2.09 -43.69 -10.74
N GLU A 617 2.78 -44.12 -11.80
CA GLU A 617 4.24 -43.94 -11.92
C GLU A 617 4.65 -42.46 -11.95
N ILE A 618 3.92 -41.63 -12.71
CA ILE A 618 4.19 -40.19 -12.82
C ILE A 618 3.97 -39.51 -11.47
N LEU A 619 2.84 -39.79 -10.80
CA LEU A 619 2.55 -39.24 -9.48
C LEU A 619 3.55 -39.71 -8.42
N SER A 620 3.95 -40.98 -8.47
CA SER A 620 4.98 -41.52 -7.57
C SER A 620 6.30 -40.76 -7.68
N TYR A 621 6.69 -40.34 -8.89
CA TYR A 621 7.87 -39.52 -9.13
C TYR A 621 7.70 -38.08 -8.64
N LEU A 622 6.55 -37.45 -8.96
CA LEU A 622 6.29 -36.05 -8.58
C LEU A 622 6.18 -35.86 -7.05
N LEU A 623 5.65 -36.86 -6.33
CA LEU A 623 5.53 -36.83 -4.86
C LEU A 623 6.88 -36.92 -4.13
N VAL A 624 7.94 -37.37 -4.79
CA VAL A 624 9.30 -37.44 -4.21
C VAL A 624 10.26 -36.44 -4.87
N TYR A 625 9.72 -35.50 -5.66
CA TYR A 625 10.50 -34.38 -6.20
C TYR A 625 11.01 -33.48 -5.06
N PRO A 626 12.20 -32.85 -5.17
CA PRO A 626 12.79 -32.11 -4.04
C PRO A 626 12.01 -30.86 -3.58
N ASP A 627 11.11 -30.29 -4.38
CA ASP A 627 10.40 -29.04 -4.05
C ASP A 627 9.05 -29.29 -3.33
N PRO A 628 8.84 -28.80 -2.09
CA PRO A 628 9.73 -27.94 -1.30
C PRO A 628 10.73 -28.77 -0.47
N GLU A 629 11.89 -28.24 -0.12
CA GLU A 629 12.81 -28.82 0.88
C GLU A 629 12.59 -28.18 2.27
N PRO A 630 12.99 -28.79 3.40
CA PRO A 630 12.85 -28.16 4.73
C PRO A 630 13.48 -26.77 4.84
N GLN A 631 14.57 -26.52 4.10
CA GLN A 631 15.25 -25.22 4.06
C GLN A 631 14.35 -24.13 3.45
N ASP A 632 13.44 -24.49 2.56
CA ASP A 632 12.52 -23.54 1.91
C ASP A 632 11.47 -22.99 2.89
N GLU A 633 11.37 -23.57 4.09
CA GLU A 633 10.42 -23.21 5.15
C GLU A 633 11.11 -22.59 6.38
N GLU A 634 12.42 -22.40 6.35
CA GLU A 634 13.15 -21.77 7.45
C GLU A 634 13.27 -20.26 7.23
N LEU A 635 13.03 -19.44 8.27
CA LEU A 635 12.87 -17.98 8.12
C LEU A 635 14.00 -17.27 7.35
N GLY A 636 15.25 -17.74 7.49
CA GLY A 636 16.40 -17.19 6.77
C GLY A 636 16.34 -17.47 5.26
N THR A 637 15.96 -18.69 4.89
CA THR A 637 16.04 -19.26 3.53
C THR A 637 14.67 -19.41 2.86
N ALA A 638 13.59 -19.00 3.54
CA ALA A 638 12.25 -19.33 3.08
C ALA A 638 11.94 -18.74 1.71
N THR A 639 11.34 -19.57 0.85
CA THR A 639 11.02 -19.22 -0.54
C THR A 639 9.82 -18.29 -0.65
N ILE A 640 8.96 -18.25 0.37
CA ILE A 640 7.78 -17.38 0.45
C ILE A 640 7.72 -16.76 1.85
N LYS A 641 7.85 -15.43 1.93
CA LYS A 641 7.77 -14.65 3.17
C LYS A 641 6.60 -13.67 3.11
N THR A 642 6.06 -13.29 4.28
CA THR A 642 4.94 -12.35 4.42
C THR A 642 5.14 -11.41 5.60
N HIS A 643 4.42 -10.30 5.62
CA HIS A 643 4.41 -9.30 6.71
C HIS A 643 2.98 -9.09 7.22
N SER A 644 2.84 -8.71 8.48
CA SER A 644 1.54 -8.35 9.05
C SER A 644 1.14 -6.94 8.58
N PRO A 645 -0.16 -6.68 8.28
CA PRO A 645 -0.62 -5.34 7.97
C PRO A 645 -0.35 -4.40 9.15
N GLY A 646 0.53 -3.41 8.97
CA GLY A 646 0.89 -2.42 10.00
C GLY A 646 2.27 -2.62 10.63
N ASP A 647 2.85 -3.82 10.58
CA ASP A 647 4.21 -4.11 11.05
C ASP A 647 5.13 -4.39 9.86
N LYS A 648 5.80 -3.34 9.38
CA LYS A 648 6.76 -3.44 8.26
C LYS A 648 8.10 -4.08 8.64
N GLU A 649 8.31 -4.40 9.92
CA GLU A 649 9.63 -4.75 10.46
C GLU A 649 9.88 -6.26 10.63
N GLU A 650 8.85 -7.10 10.73
CA GLU A 650 9.00 -8.54 10.94
C GLU A 650 8.53 -9.36 9.73
N ASN A 651 9.48 -10.09 9.13
CA ASN A 651 9.17 -11.11 8.13
C ASN A 651 8.77 -12.42 8.81
N TYR A 652 7.73 -13.05 8.30
CA TYR A 652 7.30 -14.40 8.70
C TYR A 652 7.42 -15.35 7.51
N VAL A 653 7.70 -16.62 7.79
CA VAL A 653 7.49 -17.69 6.80
C VAL A 653 6.00 -17.77 6.48
N SER A 654 5.65 -17.90 5.20
CA SER A 654 4.26 -18.06 4.76
C SER A 654 3.60 -19.30 5.39
N ASP A 655 2.27 -19.36 5.36
CA ASP A 655 1.56 -20.50 5.93
C ASP A 655 1.80 -21.80 5.13
N PRO A 656 1.76 -22.98 5.77
CA PRO A 656 2.08 -24.26 5.12
C PRO A 656 1.20 -24.58 3.90
N PHE A 657 -0.05 -24.12 3.86
CA PHE A 657 -0.91 -24.35 2.71
C PHE A 657 -0.46 -23.52 1.50
N THR A 658 -0.20 -22.22 1.70
CA THR A 658 0.36 -21.34 0.67
C THR A 658 1.68 -21.90 0.14
N MET A 659 2.52 -22.45 1.02
CA MET A 659 3.75 -23.14 0.61
C MET A 659 3.46 -24.40 -0.22
N ALA A 660 2.55 -25.25 0.24
CA ALA A 660 2.19 -26.49 -0.46
C ALA A 660 1.65 -26.23 -1.88
N ILE A 661 0.69 -25.32 -2.05
CA ILE A 661 0.09 -25.04 -3.38
C ILE A 661 1.07 -24.33 -4.34
N ASN A 662 2.18 -23.80 -3.84
CA ASN A 662 3.25 -23.20 -4.64
C ASN A 662 4.48 -24.10 -4.80
N SER A 663 4.34 -25.39 -4.48
CA SER A 663 5.40 -26.39 -4.59
C SER A 663 4.97 -27.60 -5.45
N VAL A 664 5.94 -28.29 -6.05
CA VAL A 664 5.69 -29.49 -6.87
C VAL A 664 5.05 -30.59 -6.03
N ARG A 665 5.63 -30.96 -4.88
CA ARG A 665 5.12 -32.05 -4.04
C ARG A 665 3.73 -31.75 -3.49
N GLY A 666 3.45 -30.51 -3.07
CA GLY A 666 2.12 -30.14 -2.57
C GLY A 666 1.04 -30.26 -3.65
N ARG A 667 1.30 -29.77 -4.87
CA ARG A 667 0.38 -29.94 -6.01
C ARG A 667 0.26 -31.39 -6.47
N ALA A 668 1.36 -32.15 -6.43
CA ALA A 668 1.36 -33.59 -6.71
C ALA A 668 0.49 -34.35 -5.70
N PHE A 669 0.48 -33.93 -4.43
CA PHE A 669 -0.41 -34.50 -3.41
C PHE A 669 -1.88 -34.26 -3.73
N GLN A 670 -2.26 -33.08 -4.24
CA GLN A 670 -3.63 -32.81 -4.70
C GLN A 670 -4.02 -33.71 -5.87
N ALA A 671 -3.13 -33.85 -6.86
CA ALA A 671 -3.34 -34.77 -7.99
C ALA A 671 -3.43 -36.24 -7.55
N PHE A 672 -2.62 -36.64 -6.56
CA PHE A 672 -2.66 -37.97 -5.96
C PHE A 672 -3.98 -38.24 -5.24
N VAL A 673 -4.52 -37.26 -4.53
CA VAL A 673 -5.85 -37.37 -3.92
C VAL A 673 -6.94 -37.56 -4.98
N LEU A 674 -6.89 -36.81 -6.09
CA LEU A 674 -7.81 -37.02 -7.23
C LEU A 674 -7.66 -38.42 -7.84
N PHE A 675 -6.43 -38.91 -7.98
CA PHE A 675 -6.15 -40.28 -8.43
C PHE A 675 -6.80 -41.31 -7.50
N VAL A 676 -6.67 -41.14 -6.18
CA VAL A 676 -7.30 -42.00 -5.15
C VAL A 676 -8.83 -41.94 -5.22
N TYR A 677 -9.41 -40.79 -5.60
CA TYR A 677 -10.83 -40.70 -5.88
C TYR A 677 -11.26 -41.55 -7.07
N GLN A 678 -10.54 -41.51 -8.18
CA GLN A 678 -10.87 -42.30 -9.37
C GLN A 678 -10.58 -43.79 -9.19
N ASP A 679 -9.46 -44.15 -8.55
CA ASP A 679 -9.12 -45.56 -8.24
C ASP A 679 -10.16 -46.19 -7.32
N GLY A 680 -10.61 -45.45 -6.30
CA GLY A 680 -11.63 -45.89 -5.36
C GLY A 680 -12.98 -46.22 -6.01
N LYS A 681 -13.29 -45.68 -7.20
CA LYS A 681 -14.53 -45.98 -7.94
C LYS A 681 -14.49 -47.32 -8.68
N GLN A 682 -13.31 -47.93 -8.83
CA GLN A 682 -13.17 -49.27 -9.40
C GLN A 682 -13.61 -50.37 -8.44
N PHE A 683 -13.69 -50.05 -7.14
CA PHE A 683 -14.18 -50.95 -6.10
C PHE A 683 -15.71 -50.98 -6.04
N SER A 684 -16.26 -52.09 -5.53
CA SER A 684 -17.70 -52.19 -5.27
C SER A 684 -18.12 -51.19 -4.19
N LYS A 685 -19.37 -50.72 -4.25
CA LYS A 685 -19.91 -49.84 -3.20
C LYS A 685 -19.91 -50.51 -1.83
N ASP A 686 -20.02 -51.84 -1.78
CA ASP A 686 -20.08 -52.65 -0.56
C ASP A 686 -18.69 -53.02 -0.01
N ASP A 687 -17.61 -52.75 -0.76
CA ASP A 687 -16.26 -53.04 -0.30
C ASP A 687 -15.89 -52.18 0.90
N LYS A 688 -15.35 -52.81 1.95
CA LYS A 688 -14.87 -52.09 3.14
C LYS A 688 -13.55 -51.35 2.90
N ILE A 689 -12.73 -51.91 2.02
CA ILE A 689 -11.41 -51.36 1.64
C ILE A 689 -11.52 -50.89 0.19
N LYS A 690 -11.41 -49.58 -0.03
CA LYS A 690 -11.55 -48.93 -1.34
C LYS A 690 -10.28 -48.20 -1.77
N ILE A 691 -9.15 -48.83 -1.48
CA ILE A 691 -7.83 -48.29 -1.76
C ILE A 691 -6.87 -49.44 -2.07
N SER A 692 -6.16 -49.31 -3.18
CA SER A 692 -5.23 -50.32 -3.69
C SER A 692 -3.96 -50.41 -2.83
N VAL A 693 -3.32 -51.57 -2.81
CA VAL A 693 -2.11 -51.82 -1.99
C VAL A 693 -0.95 -50.91 -2.39
N ASP A 694 -0.74 -50.70 -3.69
CA ASP A 694 0.31 -49.82 -4.22
C ASP A 694 0.14 -48.36 -3.79
N ILE A 695 -1.10 -47.87 -3.72
CA ILE A 695 -1.43 -46.54 -3.18
C ILE A 695 -1.04 -46.44 -1.70
N LYS A 696 -1.34 -47.47 -0.89
CA LYS A 696 -0.96 -47.49 0.52
C LYS A 696 0.56 -47.45 0.69
N GLU A 697 1.27 -48.28 -0.08
CA GLU A 697 2.74 -48.34 -0.07
C GLU A 697 3.37 -47.00 -0.47
N LEU A 698 2.82 -46.32 -1.48
CA LEU A 698 3.27 -44.99 -1.88
C LEU A 698 3.02 -43.96 -0.77
N TYR A 699 1.80 -43.92 -0.20
CA TYR A 699 1.44 -43.00 0.88
C TYR A 699 2.37 -43.17 2.09
N GLU A 700 2.57 -44.41 2.55
CA GLU A 700 3.45 -44.73 3.67
C GLU A 700 4.91 -44.34 3.40
N ARG A 701 5.40 -44.61 2.18
CA ARG A 701 6.76 -44.26 1.78
C ARG A 701 6.98 -42.75 1.76
N VAL A 702 6.01 -41.96 1.29
CA VAL A 702 6.08 -40.50 1.29
C VAL A 702 6.02 -39.98 2.73
N LEU A 703 5.02 -40.42 3.52
CA LEU A 703 4.85 -40.00 4.91
C LEU A 703 6.08 -40.29 5.77
N LYS A 704 6.67 -41.48 5.64
CA LYS A 704 7.84 -41.90 6.42
C LYS A 704 9.07 -41.02 6.19
N LYS A 705 9.20 -40.42 5.00
CA LYS A 705 10.31 -39.54 4.64
C LYS A 705 10.00 -38.06 4.83
N GLU A 706 8.76 -37.72 5.17
CA GLU A 706 8.31 -36.33 5.17
C GLU A 706 8.87 -35.54 6.34
N ASP A 707 9.44 -34.39 6.03
CA ASP A 707 10.08 -33.47 6.97
C ASP A 707 9.75 -31.99 6.69
N THR A 708 8.77 -31.72 5.81
CA THR A 708 8.28 -30.37 5.51
C THR A 708 6.89 -30.12 6.11
N ARG A 709 6.66 -28.90 6.61
CA ARG A 709 5.38 -28.42 7.13
C ARG A 709 4.33 -28.40 6.01
N ALA A 710 4.71 -28.00 4.79
CA ALA A 710 3.81 -27.95 3.65
C ALA A 710 3.13 -29.30 3.38
N LEU A 711 3.88 -30.39 3.29
CA LEU A 711 3.31 -31.71 3.01
C LEU A 711 2.62 -32.31 4.23
N MET A 712 3.13 -32.07 5.44
CA MET A 712 2.44 -32.48 6.67
C MET A 712 1.06 -31.82 6.80
N PHE A 713 0.93 -30.55 6.41
CA PHE A 713 -0.37 -29.89 6.28
C PHE A 713 -1.29 -30.64 5.31
N MET A 714 -0.79 -31.06 4.15
CA MET A 714 -1.57 -31.81 3.16
C MET A 714 -2.02 -33.18 3.68
N PHE A 715 -1.17 -33.88 4.42
CA PHE A 715 -1.54 -35.14 5.09
C PHE A 715 -2.70 -34.93 6.08
N GLY A 716 -2.67 -33.87 6.88
CA GLY A 716 -3.76 -33.51 7.77
C GLY A 716 -5.03 -33.09 7.05
N TYR A 717 -4.90 -32.20 6.07
CA TYR A 717 -6.03 -31.65 5.30
C TYR A 717 -6.76 -32.74 4.52
N TYR A 718 -6.04 -33.61 3.81
CA TYR A 718 -6.66 -34.65 2.98
C TYR A 718 -6.91 -35.97 3.72
N LEU A 719 -6.62 -36.07 5.03
CA LEU A 719 -6.85 -37.27 5.85
C LEU A 719 -8.23 -37.92 5.62
N PRO A 720 -9.35 -37.18 5.56
CA PRO A 720 -10.67 -37.78 5.33
C PRO A 720 -10.75 -38.57 4.02
N SER A 721 -10.02 -38.12 2.99
CA SER A 721 -9.96 -38.80 1.68
C SER A 721 -9.39 -40.22 1.81
N PHE A 722 -8.55 -40.49 2.81
CA PHE A 722 -7.97 -41.81 3.02
C PHE A 722 -8.69 -42.59 4.13
N TYR A 723 -9.10 -41.92 5.22
CA TYR A 723 -9.79 -42.55 6.35
C TYR A 723 -11.05 -43.31 5.92
N PHE A 724 -11.87 -42.72 5.05
CA PHE A 724 -13.10 -43.36 4.60
C PHE A 724 -12.88 -44.54 3.62
N ARG A 725 -11.66 -44.73 3.11
CA ARG A 725 -11.32 -45.83 2.21
C ARG A 725 -10.72 -47.03 2.92
N ASP A 726 -10.00 -46.81 4.01
CA ASP A 726 -9.53 -47.85 4.92
C ASP A 726 -9.19 -47.25 6.30
N ARG A 727 -10.07 -47.51 7.27
CA ARG A 727 -9.99 -46.91 8.62
C ARG A 727 -8.85 -47.53 9.44
N ASP A 728 -8.76 -48.85 9.46
CA ASP A 728 -7.77 -49.60 10.25
C ASP A 728 -6.35 -49.25 9.78
N TRP A 729 -6.17 -49.09 8.47
CA TRP A 729 -4.91 -48.64 7.90
C TRP A 729 -4.53 -47.23 8.37
N ILE A 730 -5.44 -46.25 8.29
CA ILE A 730 -5.15 -44.89 8.74
C ILE A 730 -4.93 -44.80 10.25
N HIS A 731 -5.64 -45.59 11.05
CA HIS A 731 -5.35 -45.72 12.49
C HIS A 731 -3.91 -46.12 12.76
N GLY A 732 -3.37 -47.08 11.99
CA GLY A 732 -1.98 -47.50 12.08
C GLY A 732 -0.95 -46.42 11.72
N LEU A 733 -1.38 -45.33 11.06
CA LEU A 733 -0.51 -44.24 10.62
C LEU A 733 -0.66 -42.95 11.44
N LEU A 734 -1.61 -42.87 12.39
CA LEU A 734 -1.89 -41.63 13.14
C LEU A 734 -0.67 -41.08 13.89
N THR A 735 0.16 -41.94 14.47
CA THR A 735 1.38 -41.52 15.18
C THR A 735 2.46 -40.99 14.26
N GLN A 736 2.41 -41.31 12.96
CA GLN A 736 3.29 -40.75 11.93
C GLN A 736 2.73 -39.44 11.37
N ILE A 737 1.41 -39.36 11.15
CA ILE A 737 0.73 -38.14 10.67
C ILE A 737 0.75 -37.04 11.75
N PHE A 738 0.56 -37.41 13.02
CA PHE A 738 0.53 -36.49 14.16
C PHE A 738 1.65 -36.83 15.16
N PRO A 739 2.93 -36.62 14.79
CA PRO A 739 4.07 -37.09 15.57
C PRO A 739 4.07 -36.55 17.00
N GLU A 740 4.41 -37.39 17.97
CA GLU A 740 4.49 -37.04 19.40
C GLU A 740 5.88 -36.54 19.82
N GLU A 741 6.91 -36.81 18.99
CA GLU A 741 8.29 -36.40 19.23
C GLU A 741 8.42 -34.88 19.32
N ALA A 742 9.06 -34.37 20.39
CA ALA A 742 9.22 -32.92 20.60
C ALA A 742 9.99 -32.23 19.46
N THR A 743 10.95 -32.91 18.85
CA THR A 743 11.73 -32.42 17.69
C THR A 743 10.88 -32.25 16.43
N LYS A 744 9.78 -33.01 16.30
CA LYS A 744 8.83 -32.95 15.17
C LYS A 744 7.58 -32.14 15.51
N LYS A 745 7.60 -31.33 16.57
CA LYS A 745 6.45 -30.51 16.98
C LYS A 745 5.94 -29.63 15.82
N HIS A 746 6.83 -29.03 15.04
CA HIS A 746 6.45 -28.20 13.89
C HIS A 746 5.68 -28.98 12.80
N LEU A 747 6.04 -30.25 12.55
CA LEU A 747 5.33 -31.15 11.63
C LEU A 747 3.95 -31.52 12.17
N TYR A 748 3.86 -31.85 13.47
CA TYR A 748 2.58 -32.07 14.13
C TYR A 748 1.66 -30.84 14.01
N LEU A 749 2.18 -29.64 14.27
CA LEU A 749 1.38 -28.41 14.18
C LEU A 749 0.83 -28.22 12.76
N ALA A 750 1.65 -28.45 11.73
CA ALA A 750 1.20 -28.34 10.34
C ALA A 750 0.13 -29.37 9.97
N ALA A 751 0.30 -30.65 10.35
CA ALA A 751 -0.71 -31.68 10.12
C ALA A 751 -2.01 -31.41 10.89
N TRP A 752 -1.90 -30.98 12.16
CA TRP A 752 -3.06 -30.66 12.98
C TRP A 752 -3.82 -29.45 12.43
N GLU A 753 -3.10 -28.42 12.01
CA GLU A 753 -3.64 -27.24 11.34
C GLU A 753 -4.39 -27.61 10.05
N GLY A 754 -3.80 -28.47 9.22
CA GLY A 754 -4.44 -28.99 8.00
C GLY A 754 -5.74 -29.74 8.31
N TYR A 755 -5.74 -30.60 9.32
CA TYR A 755 -6.95 -31.32 9.75
C TYR A 755 -8.06 -30.37 10.22
N LEU A 756 -7.73 -29.33 11.00
CA LEU A 756 -8.67 -28.32 11.50
C LEU A 756 -9.14 -27.30 10.44
N ALA A 757 -8.47 -27.27 9.29
CA ALA A 757 -8.84 -26.45 8.16
C ALA A 757 -9.88 -27.11 7.25
N ASN A 758 -10.11 -28.43 7.36
CA ASN A 758 -11.10 -29.16 6.57
C ASN A 758 -12.48 -29.19 7.28
N ASN A 759 -13.48 -29.76 6.61
CA ASN A 759 -14.81 -30.00 7.17
C ASN A 759 -14.74 -30.94 8.39
N LEU A 760 -15.70 -30.76 9.30
CA LEU A 760 -15.94 -31.70 10.39
C LEU A 760 -16.69 -32.92 9.86
N TYR A 761 -16.14 -34.13 10.08
CA TYR A 761 -16.80 -35.39 9.75
C TYR A 761 -17.18 -36.12 11.04
N GLU A 762 -18.42 -36.58 11.15
CA GLU A 762 -18.97 -37.19 12.37
C GLU A 762 -18.16 -38.42 12.80
N GLU A 763 -17.91 -39.33 11.86
CA GLU A 763 -17.24 -40.60 12.13
C GLU A 763 -15.81 -40.40 12.61
N ILE A 764 -15.09 -39.43 12.03
CA ILE A 764 -13.72 -39.10 12.44
C ILE A 764 -13.74 -38.36 13.78
N PHE A 765 -14.67 -37.43 13.98
CA PHE A 765 -14.73 -36.66 15.22
C PHE A 765 -14.96 -37.57 16.43
N PHE A 766 -15.92 -38.50 16.37
CA PHE A 766 -16.25 -39.39 17.49
C PHE A 766 -15.34 -40.63 17.61
N ASP A 767 -14.34 -40.76 16.74
CA ASP A 767 -13.31 -41.78 16.85
C ASP A 767 -12.42 -41.54 18.07
N GLN A 768 -12.14 -42.60 18.85
CA GLN A 768 -11.42 -42.47 20.12
C GLN A 768 -9.98 -41.95 19.94
N GLU A 769 -9.29 -42.31 18.86
CA GLU A 769 -7.92 -41.84 18.63
C GLU A 769 -7.92 -40.35 18.24
N PHE A 770 -8.92 -39.91 17.47
CA PHE A 770 -9.06 -38.49 17.14
C PHE A 770 -9.52 -37.65 18.33
N GLN A 771 -10.37 -38.18 19.21
CA GLN A 771 -10.71 -37.52 20.48
C GLN A 771 -9.45 -37.23 21.31
N LYS A 772 -8.49 -38.15 21.37
CA LYS A 772 -7.18 -37.90 22.03
C LYS A 772 -6.38 -36.79 21.32
N LEU A 773 -6.43 -36.72 19.99
CA LEU A 773 -5.80 -35.62 19.23
C LEU A 773 -6.42 -34.27 19.55
N TYR A 774 -7.76 -34.17 19.66
CA TYR A 774 -8.40 -32.94 20.13
C TYR A 774 -7.96 -32.60 21.55
N GLU A 775 -7.90 -33.56 22.48
CA GLU A 775 -7.41 -33.32 23.83
C GLU A 775 -5.96 -32.79 23.86
N ARG A 776 -5.09 -33.36 23.03
CA ARG A 776 -3.71 -32.87 22.83
C ARG A 776 -3.73 -31.45 22.26
N GLY A 777 -4.54 -31.19 21.23
CA GLY A 777 -4.72 -29.87 20.64
C GLY A 777 -5.20 -28.81 21.64
N LEU A 778 -6.06 -29.17 22.60
CA LEU A 778 -6.54 -28.25 23.63
C LEU A 778 -5.44 -27.74 24.56
N SER A 779 -4.31 -28.46 24.68
CA SER A 779 -3.14 -28.02 25.47
C SER A 779 -2.27 -26.98 24.76
N LEU A 780 -2.54 -26.68 23.48
CA LEU A 780 -1.82 -25.68 22.71
C LEU A 780 -2.20 -24.25 23.18
N THR A 781 -1.20 -23.38 23.27
CA THR A 781 -1.28 -21.97 23.66
C THR A 781 -1.45 -21.02 22.47
N GLY A 782 -1.23 -21.47 21.23
CA GLY A 782 -1.44 -20.69 19.99
C GLY A 782 -0.21 -19.95 19.46
N ASN A 783 0.90 -19.92 20.22
CA ASN A 783 2.16 -19.26 19.85
C ASN A 783 3.32 -20.26 19.75
N GLU A 784 3.04 -21.51 19.37
CA GLU A 784 4.03 -22.59 19.40
C GLU A 784 5.19 -22.42 18.41
N ASP A 785 4.97 -21.64 17.36
CA ASP A 785 5.91 -21.35 16.30
C ASP A 785 5.65 -19.93 15.78
N SER A 786 6.28 -18.95 16.42
CA SER A 786 6.10 -17.53 16.12
C SER A 786 6.85 -17.07 14.86
N LYS A 787 7.63 -17.95 14.23
CA LYS A 787 8.44 -17.60 13.04
C LYS A 787 7.69 -17.80 11.72
N ARG A 788 6.51 -18.39 11.78
CA ARG A 788 5.64 -18.63 10.62
C ARG A 788 4.25 -18.05 10.85
N LYS A 789 3.55 -17.83 9.75
CA LYS A 789 2.11 -17.61 9.76
C LYS A 789 1.36 -18.95 9.84
N TYR A 790 0.21 -18.93 10.49
CA TYR A 790 -0.76 -20.03 10.45
C TYR A 790 -1.79 -19.72 9.35
N PHE A 791 -2.12 -20.72 8.52
CA PHE A 791 -3.24 -20.73 7.59
C PHE A 791 -4.55 -20.50 8.34
N LYS A 792 -4.70 -21.19 9.48
CA LYS A 792 -5.78 -20.99 10.44
C LYS A 792 -5.20 -21.08 11.85
N GLU A 793 -5.45 -20.06 12.69
CA GLU A 793 -5.00 -20.08 14.07
C GLU A 793 -5.50 -21.34 14.79
N LEU A 794 -4.62 -22.03 15.52
CA LEU A 794 -4.94 -23.33 16.12
C LEU A 794 -6.10 -23.25 17.12
N LYS A 795 -6.15 -22.18 17.93
CA LYS A 795 -7.26 -21.95 18.87
C LYS A 795 -8.58 -21.78 18.13
N GLU A 796 -8.58 -21.00 17.05
CA GLU A 796 -9.76 -20.80 16.21
C GLU A 796 -10.18 -22.09 15.51
N GLY A 797 -9.23 -22.85 14.94
CA GLY A 797 -9.48 -24.14 14.30
C GLY A 797 -10.21 -25.12 15.21
N ILE A 798 -9.72 -25.32 16.44
CA ILE A 798 -10.37 -26.20 17.42
C ILE A 798 -11.74 -25.65 17.84
N ALA A 799 -11.84 -24.34 18.10
CA ALA A 799 -13.10 -23.72 18.46
C ALA A 799 -14.18 -23.92 17.38
N VAL A 800 -13.80 -23.78 16.10
CA VAL A 800 -14.68 -24.01 14.95
C VAL A 800 -15.18 -25.46 14.89
N HIS A 801 -14.28 -26.44 14.99
CA HIS A 801 -14.70 -27.86 14.96
C HIS A 801 -15.63 -28.21 16.12
N LEU A 802 -15.29 -27.77 17.33
CA LEU A 802 -16.14 -28.04 18.50
C LEU A 802 -17.47 -27.30 18.45
N ALA A 803 -17.51 -26.10 17.86
CA ALA A 803 -18.74 -25.37 17.62
C ALA A 803 -19.65 -26.10 16.63
N LEU A 804 -19.10 -26.57 15.51
CA LEU A 804 -19.82 -27.40 14.55
C LEU A 804 -20.35 -28.67 15.21
N ALA A 805 -19.53 -29.39 15.98
CA ALA A 805 -19.95 -30.59 16.69
C ALA A 805 -21.07 -30.30 17.71
N PHE A 806 -20.96 -29.19 18.45
CA PHE A 806 -21.92 -28.79 19.48
C PHE A 806 -23.29 -28.42 18.93
N VAL A 807 -23.33 -27.85 17.73
CA VAL A 807 -24.58 -27.43 17.08
C VAL A 807 -25.16 -28.56 16.23
N VAL A 808 -24.35 -29.18 15.36
CA VAL A 808 -24.82 -30.15 14.36
C VAL A 808 -24.97 -31.57 14.94
N TYR A 809 -24.09 -31.99 15.85
CA TYR A 809 -24.14 -33.31 16.49
C TYR A 809 -24.67 -33.22 17.93
N HIS A 810 -25.69 -32.37 18.15
CA HIS A 810 -26.19 -31.99 19.48
C HIS A 810 -26.66 -33.19 20.34
N GLU A 811 -27.07 -34.29 19.73
CA GLU A 811 -27.45 -35.53 20.42
C GLU A 811 -26.26 -36.29 21.03
N LYS A 812 -25.07 -36.16 20.43
CA LYS A 812 -23.86 -36.91 20.82
C LYS A 812 -22.80 -36.04 21.49
N PHE A 813 -22.79 -34.74 21.21
CA PHE A 813 -21.80 -33.80 21.73
C PHE A 813 -22.47 -32.61 22.43
N GLY A 814 -22.15 -32.40 23.71
CA GLY A 814 -22.71 -31.29 24.47
C GLY A 814 -22.09 -31.07 25.84
N PHE A 815 -22.79 -30.35 26.71
CA PHE A 815 -22.30 -29.91 28.01
C PHE A 815 -21.69 -31.03 28.85
N ASP A 816 -22.24 -32.23 28.76
CA ASP A 816 -21.78 -33.37 29.53
C ASP A 816 -20.59 -34.13 28.94
N HIS A 817 -20.28 -33.89 27.67
CA HIS A 817 -19.19 -34.55 26.96
C HIS A 817 -17.83 -34.15 27.56
N SER A 818 -16.95 -35.13 27.77
CA SER A 818 -15.63 -34.93 28.40
C SER A 818 -14.79 -33.87 27.67
N LEU A 819 -14.75 -33.94 26.34
CA LEU A 819 -14.02 -32.99 25.51
C LEU A 819 -14.60 -31.57 25.57
N PHE A 820 -15.94 -31.40 25.60
CA PHE A 820 -16.55 -30.08 25.79
C PHE A 820 -16.18 -29.51 27.17
N LYS A 821 -16.29 -30.33 28.23
CA LYS A 821 -15.89 -29.94 29.59
C LYS A 821 -14.41 -29.53 29.67
N LYS A 822 -13.52 -30.20 28.93
CA LYS A 822 -12.09 -29.83 28.83
C LYS A 822 -11.90 -28.53 28.06
N PHE A 823 -12.53 -28.39 26.90
CA PHE A 823 -12.49 -27.19 26.06
C PHE A 823 -12.96 -25.94 26.82
N TRP A 824 -14.03 -26.08 27.60
CA TRP A 824 -14.65 -24.96 28.30
C TRP A 824 -13.89 -24.53 29.58
N LYS A 825 -12.74 -25.13 29.91
CA LYS A 825 -11.91 -24.67 31.04
C LYS A 825 -11.15 -23.39 30.70
N ARG A 826 -11.65 -22.24 31.20
CA ARG A 826 -11.03 -20.89 31.31
C ARG A 826 -9.94 -20.52 30.27
N ASP A 827 -10.24 -20.71 28.98
CA ASP A 827 -9.55 -20.02 27.87
C ASP A 827 -10.58 -19.11 27.18
N VAL A 828 -10.68 -17.88 27.68
CA VAL A 828 -11.71 -16.91 27.28
C VAL A 828 -11.62 -16.56 25.80
N GLU A 829 -10.41 -16.51 25.24
CA GLU A 829 -10.20 -16.22 23.83
C GLU A 829 -10.77 -17.35 22.95
N ARG A 830 -10.45 -18.60 23.28
CA ARG A 830 -10.96 -19.77 22.56
C ARG A 830 -12.48 -19.91 22.68
N GLN A 831 -13.04 -19.64 23.86
CA GLN A 831 -14.48 -19.60 24.10
C GLN A 831 -15.16 -18.49 23.28
N SER A 832 -14.56 -17.29 23.22
CA SER A 832 -15.05 -16.17 22.41
C SER A 832 -15.08 -16.53 20.92
N LYS A 833 -14.03 -17.16 20.38
CA LYS A 833 -13.98 -17.64 18.98
C LYS A 833 -15.07 -18.67 18.68
N PHE A 834 -15.37 -19.57 19.62
CA PHE A 834 -16.47 -20.54 19.50
C PHE A 834 -17.83 -19.84 19.41
N ILE A 835 -18.11 -18.89 20.31
CA ILE A 835 -19.36 -18.12 20.32
C ILE A 835 -19.50 -17.31 19.03
N SER A 836 -18.46 -16.56 18.65
CA SER A 836 -18.44 -15.72 17.44
C SER A 836 -18.62 -16.57 16.18
N PHE A 837 -17.97 -17.73 16.08
CA PHE A 837 -18.15 -18.62 14.93
C PHE A 837 -19.58 -19.13 14.80
N ILE A 838 -20.23 -19.57 15.89
CA ILE A 838 -21.64 -20.02 15.82
C ILE A 838 -22.54 -18.87 15.34
N GLY A 839 -22.36 -17.66 15.90
CA GLY A 839 -23.12 -16.48 15.49
C GLY A 839 -22.97 -16.17 14.00
N ARG A 840 -21.72 -16.15 13.52
CA ARG A 840 -21.41 -15.92 12.10
C ARG A 840 -21.98 -17.02 11.19
N MET A 841 -21.84 -18.29 11.54
CA MET A 841 -22.22 -19.39 10.65
C MET A 841 -23.73 -19.67 10.66
N PHE A 842 -24.34 -19.79 11.84
CA PHE A 842 -25.71 -20.28 11.97
C PHE A 842 -26.74 -19.14 12.03
N ILE A 843 -26.38 -17.99 12.60
CA ILE A 843 -27.36 -16.93 12.89
C ILE A 843 -27.33 -15.82 11.84
N SER A 844 -26.18 -15.17 11.65
CA SER A 844 -26.06 -13.99 10.79
C SER A 844 -25.50 -14.25 9.39
N GLY A 845 -24.84 -15.38 9.15
CA GLY A 845 -24.31 -15.73 7.81
C GLY A 845 -25.39 -16.27 6.88
N ASP A 846 -25.09 -16.47 5.60
CA ASP A 846 -26.11 -16.83 4.60
C ASP A 846 -25.76 -18.10 3.78
N ASP A 847 -25.16 -19.11 4.41
CA ASP A 847 -24.89 -20.40 3.75
C ASP A 847 -26.18 -21.20 3.56
N ASP A 848 -26.52 -21.51 2.30
CA ASP A 848 -27.73 -22.24 1.90
C ASP A 848 -27.88 -23.60 2.60
N ARG A 849 -26.78 -24.34 2.78
CA ARG A 849 -26.81 -25.68 3.40
C ARG A 849 -27.15 -25.57 4.88
N VAL A 850 -26.57 -24.58 5.57
CA VAL A 850 -26.88 -24.31 6.97
C VAL A 850 -28.31 -23.82 7.13
N ASN A 851 -28.75 -22.93 6.25
CA ASN A 851 -30.14 -22.44 6.23
C ASN A 851 -31.15 -23.58 6.02
N GLU A 852 -30.84 -24.53 5.13
CA GLU A 852 -31.66 -25.72 4.93
C GLU A 852 -31.65 -26.64 6.16
N GLN A 853 -30.48 -26.85 6.78
CA GLN A 853 -30.36 -27.67 7.98
C GLN A 853 -31.14 -27.10 9.16
N LEU A 854 -31.09 -25.78 9.38
CA LEU A 854 -31.86 -25.09 10.44
C LEU A 854 -33.38 -25.21 10.26
N LYS A 855 -33.86 -25.41 9.02
CA LYS A 855 -35.27 -25.68 8.72
C LYS A 855 -35.63 -27.15 8.97
N LYS A 856 -34.72 -28.07 8.68
CA LYS A 856 -34.93 -29.51 8.81
C LYS A 856 -34.85 -30.01 10.24
N ASP A 857 -33.94 -29.46 11.06
CA ASP A 857 -33.73 -29.90 12.45
C ASP A 857 -34.07 -28.78 13.45
N PRO A 858 -35.30 -28.78 14.02
CA PRO A 858 -35.70 -27.79 15.02
C PRO A 858 -34.92 -27.90 16.35
N ALA A 859 -34.27 -29.04 16.63
CA ALA A 859 -33.48 -29.20 17.85
C ALA A 859 -32.23 -28.31 17.83
N ILE A 860 -31.73 -27.92 16.65
CA ILE A 860 -30.63 -26.94 16.52
C ILE A 860 -31.05 -25.58 17.11
N LYS A 861 -32.26 -25.09 16.81
CA LYS A 861 -32.74 -23.81 17.36
C LYS A 861 -32.84 -23.86 18.89
N LYS A 862 -33.37 -24.98 19.41
CA LYS A 862 -33.43 -25.24 20.86
C LYS A 862 -32.03 -25.25 21.47
N ARG A 863 -31.08 -25.90 20.80
CA ARG A 863 -29.68 -25.97 21.23
C ARG A 863 -29.00 -24.59 21.34
N LEU A 864 -29.18 -23.75 20.32
CA LEU A 864 -28.66 -22.37 20.31
C LEU A 864 -29.25 -21.54 21.46
N THR A 865 -30.55 -21.69 21.70
CA THR A 865 -31.31 -21.04 22.79
C THR A 865 -30.75 -21.45 24.16
N GLU A 866 -30.66 -22.77 24.41
CA GLU A 866 -30.13 -23.33 25.67
C GLU A 866 -28.67 -22.93 25.92
N PHE A 867 -27.87 -22.81 24.86
CA PHE A 867 -26.47 -22.40 24.98
C PHE A 867 -26.33 -20.95 25.46
N TRP A 868 -27.09 -20.02 24.88
CA TRP A 868 -27.09 -18.61 25.31
C TRP A 868 -27.57 -18.49 26.77
N GLU A 869 -28.67 -19.16 27.12
CA GLU A 869 -29.21 -19.17 28.49
C GLU A 869 -28.23 -19.76 29.50
N TRP A 870 -27.59 -20.89 29.14
CA TRP A 870 -26.58 -21.51 29.98
C TRP A 870 -25.39 -20.58 30.21
N LEU A 871 -24.93 -19.86 29.18
CA LEU A 871 -23.82 -18.92 29.32
C LEU A 871 -24.16 -17.75 30.25
N LEU A 872 -25.30 -17.10 30.04
CA LEU A 872 -25.77 -15.99 30.86
C LEU A 872 -25.96 -16.38 32.34
N LYS A 873 -26.43 -17.61 32.58
CA LYS A 873 -26.66 -18.13 33.94
C LYS A 873 -25.38 -18.48 34.70
N ASN A 874 -24.34 -18.95 34.01
CA ASN A 874 -23.18 -19.58 34.67
C ASN A 874 -21.88 -18.76 34.60
N TYR A 875 -21.83 -17.68 33.81
CA TYR A 875 -20.61 -16.89 33.62
C TYR A 875 -20.87 -15.39 33.65
N ASP A 876 -19.88 -14.63 34.11
CA ASP A 876 -19.95 -13.16 34.22
C ASP A 876 -18.81 -12.43 33.48
N ASP A 877 -17.89 -13.14 32.82
CA ASP A 877 -16.78 -12.51 32.09
C ASP A 877 -17.31 -11.74 30.86
N PRO A 878 -17.20 -10.40 30.82
CA PRO A 878 -17.73 -9.59 29.72
C PRO A 878 -17.19 -10.01 28.36
N LYS A 879 -15.94 -10.49 28.26
CA LYS A 879 -15.31 -10.85 26.98
C LYS A 879 -16.05 -11.96 26.25
N LEU A 880 -16.69 -12.88 26.97
CA LEU A 880 -17.49 -13.95 26.36
C LEU A 880 -18.75 -13.39 25.70
N PHE A 881 -19.36 -12.39 26.33
CA PHE A 881 -20.64 -11.82 25.92
C PHE A 881 -20.49 -10.84 24.74
N VAL A 882 -19.32 -10.21 24.61
CA VAL A 882 -19.00 -9.36 23.45
C VAL A 882 -19.15 -10.11 22.11
N ALA A 883 -18.81 -11.41 22.08
CA ALA A 883 -18.93 -12.26 20.89
C ALA A 883 -20.38 -12.58 20.46
N PHE A 884 -21.38 -12.31 21.31
CA PHE A 884 -22.79 -12.49 20.96
C PHE A 884 -23.33 -11.43 20.01
N GLY A 885 -22.53 -10.43 19.62
CA GLY A 885 -22.94 -9.45 18.61
C GLY A 885 -23.49 -10.09 17.31
N PHE A 886 -22.86 -11.17 16.84
CA PHE A 886 -23.33 -11.94 15.67
C PHE A 886 -24.61 -12.76 15.89
N TRP A 887 -25.11 -12.84 17.12
CA TRP A 887 -26.32 -13.61 17.47
C TRP A 887 -27.59 -12.75 17.49
N MET A 888 -27.45 -11.43 17.50
CA MET A 888 -28.55 -10.47 17.72
C MET A 888 -29.36 -10.22 16.44
N ASN A 889 -29.83 -11.29 15.77
CA ASN A 889 -30.43 -11.21 14.44
C ASN A 889 -31.81 -11.91 14.36
N LEU A 890 -32.81 -11.22 13.81
CA LEU A 890 -34.16 -11.76 13.58
C LEU A 890 -34.44 -12.25 12.16
N GLU A 891 -33.58 -11.97 11.18
CA GLU A 891 -33.83 -12.22 9.75
C GLU A 891 -34.17 -13.68 9.46
N LYS A 892 -33.46 -14.62 10.09
CA LYS A 892 -33.67 -16.07 9.93
C LYS A 892 -34.79 -16.65 10.79
N LYS A 893 -35.44 -15.85 11.65
CA LYS A 893 -36.49 -16.30 12.58
C LYS A 893 -36.06 -17.52 13.40
N ILE A 894 -34.82 -17.49 13.89
CA ILE A 894 -34.28 -18.51 14.78
C ILE A 894 -34.85 -18.31 16.19
N PHE A 895 -34.85 -17.06 16.65
CA PHE A 895 -35.33 -16.65 17.95
C PHE A 895 -36.67 -15.94 17.84
N GLU A 896 -37.49 -16.09 18.88
CA GLU A 896 -38.70 -15.28 19.04
C GLU A 896 -38.29 -13.86 19.49
N PRO A 897 -38.86 -12.80 18.89
CA PRO A 897 -38.43 -11.42 19.16
C PRO A 897 -38.40 -11.00 20.63
N ALA A 898 -39.40 -11.33 21.44
CA ALA A 898 -39.42 -10.95 22.85
C ALA A 898 -38.37 -11.72 23.68
N TRP A 899 -38.19 -13.01 23.43
CA TRP A 899 -37.10 -13.79 24.01
C TRP A 899 -35.74 -13.21 23.64
N LEU A 900 -35.54 -12.86 22.35
CA LEU A 900 -34.26 -12.30 21.89
C LEU A 900 -33.96 -10.95 22.57
N ALA A 901 -34.96 -10.07 22.71
CA ALA A 901 -34.80 -8.82 23.45
C ALA A 901 -34.34 -9.08 24.90
N GLY A 902 -34.93 -10.05 25.59
CA GLY A 902 -34.52 -10.44 26.94
C GLY A 902 -33.05 -10.89 27.01
N GLN A 903 -32.59 -11.70 26.05
CA GLN A 903 -31.20 -12.15 26.01
C GLN A 903 -30.22 -11.05 25.64
N ILE A 904 -30.54 -10.21 24.66
CA ILE A 904 -29.70 -9.07 24.27
C ILE A 904 -29.52 -8.14 25.46
N LYS A 905 -30.60 -7.79 26.16
CA LYS A 905 -30.52 -6.98 27.38
C LYS A 905 -29.57 -7.61 28.41
N ALA A 906 -29.78 -8.88 28.77
CA ALA A 906 -28.93 -9.56 29.75
C ALA A 906 -27.45 -9.64 29.31
N THR A 907 -27.19 -9.80 28.01
CA THR A 907 -25.84 -9.74 27.44
C THR A 907 -25.24 -8.35 27.57
N LEU A 908 -25.98 -7.29 27.19
CA LEU A 908 -25.52 -5.91 27.27
C LEU A 908 -25.31 -5.42 28.70
N GLU A 909 -26.09 -5.91 29.67
CA GLU A 909 -25.88 -5.66 31.10
C GLU A 909 -24.50 -6.18 31.55
N LYS A 910 -24.09 -7.36 31.09
CA LYS A 910 -22.77 -7.95 31.40
C LYS A 910 -21.62 -7.29 30.64
N THR A 911 -21.85 -6.85 29.40
CA THR A 911 -20.81 -6.20 28.58
C THR A 911 -20.72 -4.68 28.78
N LYS A 912 -21.69 -4.09 29.50
CA LYS A 912 -21.89 -2.64 29.60
C LYS A 912 -21.97 -1.99 28.22
N GLY A 913 -22.79 -2.57 27.34
CA GLY A 913 -23.00 -2.06 25.99
C GLY A 913 -21.97 -2.46 24.93
N VAL A 914 -20.86 -3.11 25.31
CA VAL A 914 -19.80 -3.46 24.34
C VAL A 914 -20.14 -4.73 23.55
N LEU A 915 -20.02 -4.67 22.23
CA LEU A 915 -20.16 -5.81 21.31
C LEU A 915 -18.99 -5.92 20.32
N GLU A 916 -18.74 -7.14 19.83
CA GLU A 916 -17.79 -7.40 18.74
C GLU A 916 -18.33 -6.81 17.43
N TRP A 917 -19.63 -6.95 17.22
CA TRP A 917 -20.36 -6.53 16.03
C TRP A 917 -21.81 -6.19 16.39
N ASP A 918 -22.22 -4.96 16.14
CA ASP A 918 -23.52 -4.36 16.52
C ASP A 918 -24.52 -4.29 15.35
N TYR A 919 -24.07 -4.45 14.11
CA TYR A 919 -24.90 -4.30 12.92
C TYR A 919 -26.16 -5.18 12.90
N ALA A 920 -26.08 -6.45 13.35
CA ALA A 920 -27.27 -7.30 13.43
C ALA A 920 -28.30 -6.79 14.45
N LEU A 921 -27.84 -6.25 15.58
CA LEU A 921 -28.69 -5.61 16.57
C LEU A 921 -29.38 -4.39 15.94
N THR A 922 -28.63 -3.51 15.29
CA THR A 922 -29.18 -2.34 14.58
C THR A 922 -30.23 -2.74 13.56
N LYS A 923 -29.99 -3.78 12.75
CA LYS A 923 -31.00 -4.29 11.81
C LYS A 923 -32.27 -4.83 12.48
N SER A 924 -32.14 -5.41 13.67
CA SER A 924 -33.26 -6.07 14.36
C SER A 924 -34.05 -5.12 15.28
N ILE A 925 -33.49 -3.95 15.61
CA ILE A 925 -34.00 -3.12 16.73
C ILE A 925 -35.43 -2.62 16.54
N ASN A 926 -35.85 -2.33 15.30
CA ASN A 926 -37.21 -1.90 15.00
C ASN A 926 -38.24 -3.00 15.29
N GLU A 927 -37.93 -4.25 14.99
CA GLU A 927 -38.81 -5.38 15.30
C GLU A 927 -38.83 -5.67 16.80
N LEU A 928 -37.68 -5.59 17.46
CA LEU A 928 -37.56 -5.75 18.92
C LEU A 928 -38.38 -4.68 19.66
N ALA A 929 -38.34 -3.42 19.21
CA ALA A 929 -39.10 -2.32 19.81
C ALA A 929 -40.61 -2.55 19.79
N LYS A 930 -41.12 -3.24 18.75
CA LYS A 930 -42.54 -3.59 18.64
C LYS A 930 -42.90 -4.80 19.51
N ALA A 931 -42.02 -5.79 19.59
CA ALA A 931 -42.30 -7.05 20.28
C ALA A 931 -42.06 -6.99 21.81
N ALA A 932 -41.00 -6.31 22.24
CA ALA A 932 -40.63 -6.14 23.65
C ALA A 932 -40.14 -4.70 23.93
N PRO A 933 -41.05 -3.71 23.98
CA PRO A 933 -40.71 -2.30 24.17
C PRO A 933 -39.84 -2.03 25.41
N LYS A 934 -40.17 -2.63 26.57
CA LYS A 934 -39.43 -2.38 27.83
C LYS A 934 -37.99 -2.87 27.79
N ASP A 935 -37.77 -4.07 27.30
CA ASP A 935 -36.41 -4.61 27.17
C ASP A 935 -35.64 -3.88 26.06
N THR A 936 -36.30 -3.51 24.97
CA THR A 936 -35.67 -2.75 23.88
C THR A 936 -35.27 -1.34 24.31
N LEU A 937 -36.04 -0.70 25.18
CA LEU A 937 -35.65 0.56 25.80
C LEU A 937 -34.37 0.41 26.63
N GLU A 938 -34.27 -0.65 27.42
CA GLU A 938 -33.06 -0.92 28.20
C GLU A 938 -31.87 -1.29 27.30
N ILE A 939 -32.09 -2.01 26.20
CA ILE A 939 -31.10 -2.26 25.15
C ILE A 939 -30.59 -0.95 24.55
N ALA A 940 -31.50 -0.03 24.19
CA ALA A 940 -31.13 1.27 23.65
C ALA A 940 -30.29 2.07 24.65
N ARG A 941 -30.67 2.06 25.94
CA ARG A 941 -29.90 2.69 27.01
C ARG A 941 -28.51 2.06 27.16
N LEU A 942 -28.40 0.74 27.21
CA LEU A 942 -27.13 0.05 27.38
C LEU A 942 -26.22 0.21 26.16
N SER A 943 -26.77 0.15 24.95
CA SER A 943 -25.99 0.28 23.71
C SER A 943 -25.55 1.73 23.47
N LEU A 944 -26.52 2.65 23.35
CA LEU A 944 -26.27 4.03 22.91
C LEU A 944 -25.71 4.90 24.05
N LEU A 945 -26.28 4.81 25.26
CA LEU A 945 -25.85 5.66 26.37
C LEU A 945 -24.65 5.07 27.11
N GLU A 946 -24.73 3.82 27.58
CA GLU A 946 -23.62 3.23 28.34
C GLU A 946 -22.44 2.81 27.45
N GLY A 947 -22.72 2.11 26.34
CA GLY A 947 -21.71 1.58 25.44
C GLY A 947 -21.03 2.66 24.59
N ASP A 948 -21.83 3.46 23.90
CA ASP A 948 -21.30 4.45 22.95
C ASP A 948 -20.92 5.77 23.62
N VAL A 949 -21.88 6.47 24.24
CA VAL A 949 -21.65 7.80 24.84
C VAL A 949 -20.71 7.72 26.04
N ARG A 950 -21.08 6.97 27.08
CA ARG A 950 -20.28 6.86 28.32
C ARG A 950 -19.05 5.97 28.14
N GLY A 951 -19.12 4.98 27.25
CA GLY A 951 -18.03 4.06 26.94
C GLY A 951 -17.02 4.60 25.92
N GLY A 952 -17.29 5.74 25.27
CA GLY A 952 -16.38 6.41 24.34
C GLY A 952 -16.14 5.66 23.03
N LYS A 953 -17.14 4.89 22.57
CA LYS A 953 -17.02 4.00 21.39
C LYS A 953 -17.85 4.42 20.18
N MET A 954 -18.37 5.65 20.18
CA MET A 954 -19.17 6.16 19.07
C MET A 954 -18.39 6.12 17.74
N ARG A 955 -18.79 5.24 16.82
CA ARG A 955 -18.11 5.04 15.53
C ARG A 955 -18.64 5.95 14.41
N MET A 956 -19.91 6.33 14.46
CA MET A 956 -20.61 7.13 13.45
C MET A 956 -21.60 8.10 14.12
N PRO A 957 -21.88 9.28 13.54
CA PRO A 957 -22.91 10.17 14.05
C PRO A 957 -24.31 9.55 13.98
N PHE A 958 -25.03 9.51 15.10
CA PHE A 958 -26.40 8.97 15.23
C PHE A 958 -27.40 9.58 14.22
N MET A 959 -27.16 10.81 13.76
CA MET A 959 -28.02 11.46 12.74
C MET A 959 -28.21 10.63 11.46
N TYR A 960 -27.34 9.65 11.19
CA TYR A 960 -27.39 8.78 10.02
C TYR A 960 -27.98 7.38 10.27
N ASP A 961 -28.45 7.09 11.49
CA ASP A 961 -28.94 5.76 11.87
C ASP A 961 -30.48 5.73 11.90
N GLU A 962 -31.07 5.36 10.76
CA GLU A 962 -32.53 5.31 10.59
C GLU A 962 -33.18 4.19 11.43
N GLU A 963 -32.46 3.09 11.64
CA GLU A 963 -32.95 1.95 12.39
C GLU A 963 -33.15 2.29 13.87
N TRP A 964 -32.14 2.88 14.51
CA TRP A 964 -32.27 3.33 15.90
C TRP A 964 -33.27 4.48 16.06
N PHE A 965 -33.33 5.42 15.11
CA PHE A 965 -34.34 6.47 15.10
C PHE A 965 -35.77 5.89 15.08
N GLY A 966 -36.02 4.94 14.17
CA GLY A 966 -37.31 4.25 14.06
C GLY A 966 -37.70 3.48 15.32
N ALA A 967 -36.73 2.82 15.97
CA ALA A 967 -36.98 2.09 17.20
C ALA A 967 -37.30 3.03 18.37
N ILE A 968 -36.52 4.10 18.57
CA ILE A 968 -36.77 5.08 19.63
C ILE A 968 -38.14 5.76 19.42
N LYS A 969 -38.52 6.06 18.17
CA LYS A 969 -39.84 6.58 17.85
C LYS A 969 -40.95 5.59 18.26
N THR A 970 -40.80 4.32 17.90
CA THR A 970 -41.74 3.26 18.29
C THR A 970 -41.86 3.14 19.81
N LEU A 971 -40.75 3.26 20.54
CA LEU A 971 -40.73 3.23 22.01
C LEU A 971 -41.42 4.46 22.63
N TYR A 972 -41.27 5.64 22.03
CA TYR A 972 -41.91 6.87 22.49
C TYR A 972 -43.43 6.87 22.23
N GLU A 973 -43.87 6.29 21.12
CA GLU A 973 -45.29 6.13 20.79
C GLU A 973 -46.00 5.09 21.69
N ASN A 974 -45.25 4.18 22.32
CA ASN A 974 -45.79 3.19 23.24
C ASN A 974 -46.06 3.77 24.64
N ALA A 975 -47.30 3.64 25.12
CA ALA A 975 -47.75 4.22 26.39
C ALA A 975 -46.96 3.73 27.61
N GLU A 976 -46.42 2.51 27.60
CA GLU A 976 -45.68 1.94 28.73
C GLU A 976 -44.23 2.43 28.83
N THR A 977 -43.61 2.80 27.70
CA THR A 977 -42.20 3.22 27.64
C THR A 977 -42.03 4.71 27.39
N LYS A 978 -43.07 5.43 26.96
CA LYS A 978 -43.01 6.86 26.58
C LYS A 978 -42.23 7.75 27.55
N GLY A 979 -42.52 7.64 28.85
CA GLY A 979 -41.88 8.46 29.89
C GLY A 979 -40.37 8.19 30.01
N ASP A 980 -39.99 6.92 30.03
CA ASP A 980 -38.59 6.52 30.15
C ASP A 980 -37.82 6.69 28.82
N THR A 981 -38.50 6.59 27.68
CA THR A 981 -37.93 6.93 26.37
C THR A 981 -37.65 8.43 26.26
N TYR A 982 -38.55 9.29 26.74
CA TYR A 982 -38.28 10.73 26.84
C TYR A 982 -37.04 11.00 27.68
N LYS A 983 -36.93 10.33 28.83
CA LYS A 983 -35.75 10.45 29.70
C LYS A 983 -34.48 9.96 29.00
N LEU A 984 -34.52 8.85 28.27
CA LEU A 984 -33.36 8.38 27.50
C LEU A 984 -32.95 9.38 26.41
N ILE A 985 -33.91 9.97 25.68
CA ILE A 985 -33.61 11.01 24.69
C ILE A 985 -32.95 12.22 25.36
N ASP A 986 -33.48 12.68 26.49
CA ASP A 986 -32.86 13.77 27.27
C ASP A 986 -31.44 13.41 27.72
N ASP A 987 -31.23 12.21 28.27
CA ASP A 987 -29.92 11.74 28.71
C ASP A 987 -28.93 11.64 27.52
N LEU A 988 -29.37 11.12 26.35
CA LEU A 988 -28.55 11.02 25.13
C LEU A 988 -28.18 12.37 24.54
N ILE A 989 -29.11 13.34 24.52
CA ILE A 989 -28.81 14.71 24.07
C ILE A 989 -27.89 15.40 25.08
N ARG A 990 -28.21 15.32 26.37
CA ARG A 990 -27.47 15.99 27.44
C ARG A 990 -26.03 15.48 27.57
N GLU A 991 -25.80 14.18 27.35
CA GLU A 991 -24.48 13.54 27.52
C GLU A 991 -23.76 13.26 26.20
N GLY A 992 -24.49 12.85 25.16
CA GLY A 992 -23.96 12.51 23.84
C GLY A 992 -23.93 13.67 22.84
N GLY A 993 -24.59 14.78 23.18
CA GLY A 993 -24.47 16.05 22.50
C GLY A 993 -25.22 16.17 21.17
N SER A 994 -24.73 17.08 20.33
CA SER A 994 -25.27 17.41 19.00
C SER A 994 -25.51 16.23 18.05
N THR A 995 -24.82 15.12 18.28
CA THR A 995 -24.99 13.89 17.51
C THR A 995 -26.41 13.31 17.64
N PHE A 996 -27.09 13.54 18.77
CA PHE A 996 -28.42 13.01 19.06
C PHE A 996 -29.56 14.03 18.90
N TRP A 997 -29.28 15.28 18.48
CA TRP A 997 -30.31 16.33 18.35
C TRP A 997 -31.47 15.95 17.43
N ARG A 998 -31.24 15.10 16.43
CA ARG A 998 -32.31 14.58 15.56
C ARG A 998 -33.43 13.90 16.36
N LEU A 999 -33.15 13.35 17.54
CA LEU A 999 -34.16 12.74 18.42
C LEU A 999 -35.21 13.73 18.94
N GLU A 1000 -34.94 15.04 18.91
CA GLU A 1000 -35.95 16.06 19.24
C GLU A 1000 -37.17 15.99 18.28
N GLU A 1001 -36.98 15.55 17.04
CA GLU A 1001 -38.05 15.35 16.05
C GLU A 1001 -39.06 14.27 16.46
N ILE A 1002 -38.71 13.41 17.43
CA ILE A 1002 -39.62 12.38 17.95
C ILE A 1002 -40.54 12.97 19.03
N ILE A 1003 -40.05 13.98 19.75
CA ILE A 1003 -40.75 14.61 20.88
C ILE A 1003 -41.68 15.73 20.40
N ASN A 1004 -41.23 16.48 19.39
CA ASN A 1004 -41.93 17.60 18.75
C ASN A 1004 -42.90 17.11 17.66
#